data_AF-A0A0J1FZP9-F1
#
_entry.id   AF-A0A0J1FZP9-F1
#
_cell.length_a   1.000
_cell.length_b   1.000
_cell.length_c   1.000
_cell.angle_alpha   90.00
_cell.angle_beta   90.00
_cell.angle_gamma   90.00
#
_symmetry.space_group_name_H-M   'P 1'
#
loop_
_entity.id
_entity.type
_entity.pdbx_description
1 polymer ?
#
loop_
_entity_poly.entity_id
_entity_poly.type
_entity_poly.pdbx_seq_one_letter_code
_entity_poly.pdbx_strand_id
1 'polypeptide(L)'
;MEIEMLKKRWIIYLGMLILLFQLPVTVYASREVDKGLDYIKGRPLTEDEIEAQKELEPDLKELTPYNIPESERGAAPRARMALPSAYDSRNNGYITSVKDQNPWGACWAFAFQGTLEASLIKDGWSASGLDLSEQHLGYFTYYRAADLFGNTAGDQVQIYLRQNVDKGYLDFGGNAQWAVMAMSSWTGAADESVSVYPKNTASIRPLNNAIAYQDKVHLQNARWVGTKDRTTVKQWILNYGASYISLVYQPQFFNRSTAAYNYQGYDDMNHAVTLVGWDDTYSRENFPEGCKPKNNGAWLAKNSYGSAWGDKGYFWISYEDNYLNRSDSYAFVMEGEAADNYDYIYQYDGTIYDGYVRIQNGYSAGNIYQTASAKANGEILEAVSFMSETPNLSYKIQIYRNVRDKTNPASGVPVYASEQSGNVSYSGYYTIPLKEKVHLDKGEKFSVVITFTNRSGTNVLLNIDKSDTRYSDMHITNHTEAGQSFVGNKNGNVWYDGDNEGYSVRIKAFTANAAVPNPNPRTTLLEEIFLNKANLTLNKNGTSTLRVSYSPEDTTVDKKVTWTSKNSKIASVDKNGKVMGLRAGSTVITARVGNLTAQCRITVKSPLNHIVLTKAKLTLTPKMTSKLKVTFYPSDTTDSRKITWSSNQKKVATVKNGVITAVGVGKAEIKAKVGKRSAVCEVTVKKPKVSLNRTSTVLYTSGKKTVILKADIRGASNKINWSSSDKRIAKVDKKGKVTAVRKGTAYITATANKVKKTCKVIVKDPILNLRHTSAQVKKNKTYAIKVNAIPKGTITYKSSKPKVAAVNRKGVVTGLRRGSANITVKCNGVKKVIKITVK
;
A
#
# COMPACT_ATOMS: atom_id res chain seq x y z
N MET A 1 21.43 -59.42 12.44
CA MET A 1 20.27 -58.57 12.13
C MET A 1 19.79 -57.75 13.34
N GLU A 2 19.88 -58.25 14.58
CA GLU A 2 19.49 -57.48 15.79
C GLU A 2 20.48 -56.38 16.22
N ILE A 3 21.79 -56.54 15.96
CA ILE A 3 22.80 -55.55 16.36
C ILE A 3 22.75 -54.26 15.49
N GLU A 4 22.31 -54.35 14.23
CA GLU A 4 22.12 -53.17 13.37
C GLU A 4 20.84 -52.39 13.70
N MET A 5 19.79 -53.06 14.18
CA MET A 5 18.57 -52.39 14.65
C MET A 5 18.80 -51.65 15.97
N LEU A 6 19.63 -52.18 16.87
CA LEU A 6 20.00 -51.51 18.12
C LEU A 6 20.87 -50.26 17.88
N LYS A 7 21.78 -50.29 16.91
CA LYS A 7 22.59 -49.12 16.51
C LYS A 7 21.75 -48.02 15.82
N LYS A 8 20.76 -48.40 14.99
CA LYS A 8 19.83 -47.43 14.38
C LYS A 8 18.87 -46.80 15.41
N ARG A 9 18.40 -47.55 16.40
CA ARG A 9 17.61 -46.99 17.52
C ARG A 9 18.44 -46.06 18.40
N TRP A 10 19.69 -46.39 18.71
CA TRP A 10 20.58 -45.49 19.46
C TRP A 10 20.90 -44.19 18.72
N ILE A 11 21.08 -44.21 17.40
CA ILE A 11 21.33 -42.98 16.60
C ILE A 11 20.07 -42.12 16.46
N ILE A 12 18.87 -42.72 16.43
CA ILE A 12 17.59 -41.98 16.43
C ILE A 12 17.30 -41.38 17.83
N TYR A 13 17.63 -42.10 18.91
CA TYR A 13 17.52 -41.57 20.28
C TYR A 13 18.56 -40.48 20.57
N LEU A 14 19.79 -40.58 20.06
CA LEU A 14 20.80 -39.51 20.17
C LEU A 14 20.43 -38.31 19.28
N GLY A 15 19.82 -38.54 18.11
CA GLY A 15 19.28 -37.50 17.24
C GLY A 15 18.07 -36.76 17.84
N MET A 16 17.20 -37.46 18.58
CA MET A 16 16.11 -36.84 19.35
C MET A 16 16.60 -36.15 20.63
N LEU A 17 17.63 -36.68 21.31
CA LEU A 17 18.24 -36.01 22.47
C LEU A 17 19.03 -34.75 22.07
N ILE A 18 19.67 -34.73 20.90
CA ILE A 18 20.40 -33.55 20.39
C ILE A 18 19.42 -32.48 19.85
N LEU A 19 18.20 -32.86 19.42
CA LEU A 19 17.13 -31.91 19.11
C LEU A 19 16.43 -31.33 20.35
N LEU A 20 16.52 -31.99 21.52
CA LEU A 20 15.94 -31.50 22.78
C LEU A 20 16.82 -30.46 23.51
N PHE A 21 18.05 -30.20 23.05
CA PHE A 21 18.97 -29.18 23.59
C PHE A 21 19.10 -27.92 22.72
N GLN A 22 18.17 -27.69 21.78
CA GLN A 22 18.21 -26.53 20.87
C GLN A 22 16.89 -25.76 20.75
N LEU A 23 16.04 -25.77 21.78
CA LEU A 23 15.09 -24.67 21.95
C LEU A 23 15.79 -23.60 22.80
N PRO A 24 16.18 -22.44 22.23
CA PRO A 24 16.95 -21.42 22.93
C PRO A 24 16.14 -20.65 23.99
N VAL A 25 14.86 -21.00 24.14
CA VAL A 25 13.86 -20.31 24.94
C VAL A 25 12.90 -21.35 25.48
N THR A 26 12.73 -21.40 26.81
CA THR A 26 11.68 -22.19 27.46
C THR A 26 10.89 -21.28 28.37
N VAL A 27 9.56 -21.29 28.22
CA VAL A 27 8.63 -20.51 29.05
C VAL A 27 8.24 -21.34 30.26
N TYR A 28 8.31 -20.75 31.45
CA TYR A 28 7.92 -21.39 32.71
C TYR A 28 6.95 -20.50 33.48
N ALA A 29 6.03 -21.14 34.20
CA ALA A 29 5.05 -20.46 35.02
C ALA A 29 5.40 -20.61 36.51
N SER A 30 5.30 -19.54 37.31
CA SER A 30 5.79 -19.46 38.71
C SER A 30 5.27 -20.54 39.68
N ARG A 31 4.09 -21.12 39.40
CA ARG A 31 3.37 -22.07 40.25
C ARG A 31 3.38 -23.51 39.74
N GLU A 32 4.12 -23.80 38.67
CA GLU A 32 4.67 -25.15 38.58
C GLU A 32 5.83 -25.22 39.58
N VAL A 33 5.46 -25.41 40.85
CA VAL A 33 6.42 -25.80 41.87
C VAL A 33 7.03 -27.10 41.38
N ASP A 34 8.27 -26.99 40.91
CA ASP A 34 9.27 -28.03 40.98
C ASP A 34 9.26 -28.60 42.40
N LYS A 35 8.40 -29.59 42.62
CA LYS A 35 8.51 -30.47 43.78
C LYS A 35 9.76 -31.32 43.54
N GLY A 36 10.92 -30.77 43.90
CA GLY A 36 12.16 -31.53 44.10
C GLY A 36 13.17 -31.55 42.96
N LEU A 37 13.35 -30.49 42.17
CA LEU A 37 14.53 -30.39 41.29
C LEU A 37 15.74 -29.77 42.00
N ASP A 38 16.81 -30.56 42.10
CA ASP A 38 18.18 -30.08 42.36
C ASP A 38 18.69 -29.34 41.11
N TYR A 39 18.96 -28.05 41.26
CA TYR A 39 19.38 -27.12 40.20
C TYR A 39 20.68 -27.51 39.48
N ILE A 40 21.42 -28.51 39.98
CA ILE A 40 22.66 -29.00 39.37
C ILE A 40 22.42 -30.17 38.40
N LYS A 41 21.39 -31.01 38.59
CA LYS A 41 21.28 -32.31 37.90
C LYS A 41 20.02 -32.56 37.08
N GLY A 42 19.01 -31.68 37.13
CA GLY A 42 17.89 -31.70 36.18
C GLY A 42 17.00 -32.96 36.22
N ARG A 43 16.95 -33.68 37.36
CA ARG A 43 15.97 -34.73 37.67
C ARG A 43 15.64 -34.76 39.17
N PRO A 44 14.51 -35.37 39.60
CA PRO A 44 14.22 -35.56 41.01
C PRO A 44 15.31 -36.38 41.73
N LEU A 45 15.59 -36.04 42.99
CA LEU A 45 16.49 -36.79 43.87
C LEU A 45 15.86 -38.14 44.24
N THR A 46 16.68 -39.20 44.33
CA THR A 46 16.24 -40.47 44.92
C THR A 46 16.20 -40.37 46.45
N GLU A 47 15.41 -41.22 47.11
CA GLU A 47 15.34 -41.24 48.60
C GLU A 47 16.73 -41.45 49.24
N ASP A 48 17.59 -42.25 48.61
CA ASP A 48 18.98 -42.46 49.05
C ASP A 48 19.85 -41.20 48.89
N GLU A 49 19.60 -40.37 47.87
CA GLU A 49 20.31 -39.09 47.64
C GLU A 49 19.85 -38.01 48.65
N ILE A 50 18.59 -38.06 49.09
CA ILE A 50 18.02 -37.19 50.13
C ILE A 50 18.62 -37.54 51.50
N GLU A 51 18.79 -38.82 51.81
CA GLU A 51 19.35 -39.27 53.09
C GLU A 51 20.87 -39.03 53.15
N ALA A 52 21.59 -39.22 52.03
CA ALA A 52 23.00 -38.85 51.93
C ALA A 52 23.25 -37.34 52.08
N GLN A 53 22.28 -36.48 51.72
CA GLN A 53 22.35 -35.03 51.96
C GLN A 53 22.18 -34.66 53.43
N LYS A 54 21.42 -35.42 54.22
CA LYS A 54 21.29 -35.20 55.68
C LYS A 54 22.55 -35.59 56.44
N GLU A 55 23.30 -36.59 55.96
CA GLU A 55 24.56 -37.03 56.58
C GLU A 55 25.76 -36.13 56.22
N LEU A 56 25.61 -35.22 55.25
CA LEU A 56 26.64 -34.29 54.78
C LEU A 56 26.52 -32.86 55.36
N GLU A 57 25.83 -32.68 56.49
CA GLU A 57 25.94 -31.45 57.30
C GLU A 57 27.00 -31.56 58.42
N PRO A 58 28.31 -31.52 58.16
CA PRO A 58 29.27 -31.03 59.13
C PRO A 58 29.61 -29.56 58.83
N ASP A 59 29.47 -28.73 59.86
CA ASP A 59 30.04 -27.39 60.02
C ASP A 59 29.82 -26.40 58.87
N LEU A 60 28.71 -25.66 58.96
CA LEU A 60 28.53 -24.35 58.34
C LEU A 60 29.70 -23.42 58.74
N LYS A 61 30.76 -23.42 57.94
CA LYS A 61 31.71 -22.30 57.92
C LYS A 61 30.98 -21.09 57.37
N GLU A 62 31.00 -20.01 58.15
CA GLU A 62 30.61 -18.68 57.71
C GLU A 62 31.15 -18.42 56.29
N LEU A 63 30.24 -18.19 55.34
CA LEU A 63 30.60 -17.61 54.06
C LEU A 63 31.21 -16.24 54.36
N THR A 64 32.49 -16.09 54.04
CA THR A 64 33.18 -14.81 54.15
C THR A 64 32.41 -13.75 53.35
N PRO A 65 32.22 -12.53 53.88
CA PRO A 65 31.46 -11.50 53.19
C PRO A 65 32.14 -11.16 51.86
N TYR A 66 31.45 -11.40 50.74
CA TYR A 66 31.97 -11.09 49.41
C TYR A 66 32.19 -9.58 49.23
N ASN A 67 33.35 -9.22 48.68
CA ASN A 67 33.77 -7.86 48.38
C ASN A 67 33.02 -7.29 47.17
N ILE A 68 32.47 -6.09 47.34
CA ILE A 68 31.79 -5.32 46.30
C ILE A 68 32.85 -4.66 45.39
N PRO A 69 32.80 -4.82 44.05
CA PRO A 69 33.72 -4.16 43.12
C PRO A 69 33.59 -2.63 43.11
N GLU A 70 34.72 -1.96 42.91
CA GLU A 70 34.95 -0.50 43.04
C GLU A 70 34.18 0.40 42.04
N SER A 71 33.39 -0.18 41.13
CA SER A 71 32.65 0.55 40.07
C SER A 71 31.30 1.15 40.50
N GLU A 72 30.90 1.01 41.76
CA GLU A 72 29.64 1.54 42.32
C GLU A 72 29.75 2.96 42.95
N ARG A 73 30.84 3.71 42.71
CA ARG A 73 31.07 5.04 43.34
C ARG A 73 30.12 6.18 42.89
N GLY A 74 29.14 5.94 42.02
CA GLY A 74 28.18 6.97 41.57
C GLY A 74 27.03 7.25 42.54
N ALA A 75 26.75 6.33 43.46
CA ALA A 75 25.93 6.54 44.64
C ALA A 75 26.60 5.71 45.73
N ALA A 76 27.36 6.37 46.61
CA ALA A 76 28.06 5.68 47.68
C ALA A 76 27.09 4.71 48.39
N PRO A 77 27.42 3.42 48.56
CA PRO A 77 26.82 2.65 49.63
C PRO A 77 27.17 3.44 50.89
N ARG A 78 26.18 3.94 51.64
CA ARG A 78 26.41 4.25 53.05
C ARG A 78 27.14 3.02 53.60
N ALA A 79 28.37 3.23 54.10
CA ALA A 79 29.25 2.16 54.56
C ALA A 79 28.46 1.10 55.32
N ARG A 80 28.79 -0.20 55.19
CA ARG A 80 28.18 -1.28 55.99
C ARG A 80 28.26 -0.90 57.46
N MET A 81 27.20 -0.27 57.97
CA MET A 81 27.01 -0.06 59.39
C MET A 81 26.87 -1.45 59.96
N ALA A 82 27.59 -1.74 61.05
CA ALA A 82 27.20 -2.86 61.88
C ALA A 82 25.70 -2.72 62.17
N LEU A 83 24.90 -3.70 61.77
CA LEU A 83 23.46 -3.64 62.00
C LEU A 83 23.23 -3.56 63.51
N PRO A 84 22.41 -2.61 64.00
CA PRO A 84 22.11 -2.56 65.42
C PRO A 84 21.36 -3.82 65.85
N SER A 85 21.53 -4.22 67.12
CA SER A 85 20.83 -5.38 67.68
C SER A 85 19.31 -5.17 67.71
N ALA A 86 18.84 -3.93 67.74
CA ALA A 86 17.43 -3.58 67.60
C ALA A 86 17.25 -2.29 66.80
N TYR A 87 16.15 -2.20 66.06
CA TYR A 87 15.77 -1.01 65.31
C TYR A 87 14.25 -0.90 65.22
N ASP A 88 13.74 0.34 65.29
CA ASP A 88 12.32 0.64 65.18
C ASP A 88 12.14 1.91 64.34
N SER A 89 11.58 1.75 63.14
CA SER A 89 11.32 2.84 62.21
C SER A 89 10.31 3.86 62.75
N ARG A 90 9.44 3.46 63.69
CA ARG A 90 8.46 4.37 64.31
C ARG A 90 9.15 5.48 65.10
N ASN A 91 10.25 5.17 65.77
CA ASN A 91 11.02 6.14 66.57
C ASN A 91 11.63 7.26 65.72
N ASN A 92 11.72 7.05 64.40
CA ASN A 92 12.26 8.01 63.45
C ASN A 92 11.18 8.70 62.61
N GLY A 93 9.89 8.44 62.87
CA GLY A 93 8.78 9.02 62.11
C GLY A 93 8.62 8.50 60.67
N TYR A 94 9.24 7.36 60.34
CA TYR A 94 9.20 6.81 58.98
C TYR A 94 7.94 5.98 58.68
N ILE A 95 7.04 5.81 59.64
CA ILE A 95 5.89 4.91 59.54
C ILE A 95 4.60 5.72 59.68
N THR A 96 3.72 5.62 58.70
CA THR A 96 2.36 6.19 58.74
C THR A 96 1.48 5.46 59.76
N SER A 97 0.33 6.05 60.09
CA SER A 97 -0.61 5.46 61.06
C SER A 97 -1.12 4.07 60.65
N VAL A 98 -1.51 3.25 61.63
CA VAL A 98 -2.11 1.92 61.39
C VAL A 98 -3.52 2.09 60.84
N LYS A 99 -3.77 1.51 59.66
CA LYS A 99 -5.07 1.47 59.00
C LYS A 99 -5.84 0.17 59.32
N ASP A 100 -7.09 0.09 58.89
CA ASP A 100 -7.99 -1.04 59.14
C ASP A 100 -8.61 -1.57 57.83
N GLN A 101 -8.25 -2.81 57.47
CA GLN A 101 -8.71 -3.50 56.27
C GLN A 101 -10.12 -4.09 56.42
N ASN A 102 -10.67 -4.17 57.63
CA ASN A 102 -11.96 -4.81 57.82
C ASN A 102 -13.04 -4.10 56.97
N PRO A 103 -13.95 -4.87 56.32
CA PRO A 103 -14.15 -6.32 56.44
C PRO A 103 -13.46 -7.18 55.35
N TRP A 104 -12.51 -6.64 54.58
CA TRP A 104 -11.99 -7.30 53.36
C TRP A 104 -10.64 -8.00 53.56
N GLY A 105 -10.39 -9.04 52.74
CA GLY A 105 -9.12 -9.72 52.57
C GLY A 105 -8.02 -8.93 51.84
N ALA A 106 -7.88 -7.64 52.11
CA ALA A 106 -6.97 -6.75 51.37
C ALA A 106 -5.60 -6.51 52.05
N CYS A 107 -5.17 -7.38 52.97
CA CYS A 107 -3.92 -7.22 53.73
C CYS A 107 -2.69 -6.95 52.85
N TRP A 108 -2.61 -7.60 51.68
CA TRP A 108 -1.55 -7.41 50.69
C TRP A 108 -1.46 -5.97 50.19
N ALA A 109 -2.59 -5.31 49.96
CA ALA A 109 -2.62 -3.91 49.50
C ALA A 109 -2.16 -2.97 50.62
N PHE A 110 -2.62 -3.18 51.86
CA PHE A 110 -2.17 -2.38 53.02
C PHE A 110 -0.68 -2.54 53.30
N ALA A 111 -0.18 -3.77 53.29
CA ALA A 111 1.23 -4.03 53.50
C ALA A 111 2.08 -3.42 52.39
N PHE A 112 1.60 -3.47 51.13
CA PHE A 112 2.29 -2.87 49.98
C PHE A 112 2.33 -1.35 50.10
N GLN A 113 1.18 -0.70 50.28
CA GLN A 113 1.09 0.76 50.45
C GLN A 113 1.87 1.21 51.68
N GLY A 114 1.73 0.57 52.83
CA GLY A 114 2.47 0.93 54.04
C GLY A 114 4.00 0.81 53.89
N THR A 115 4.48 -0.13 53.07
CA THR A 115 5.90 -0.26 52.75
C THR A 115 6.36 0.83 51.78
N LEU A 116 5.55 1.15 50.76
CA LEU A 116 5.84 2.23 49.82
C LEU A 116 5.83 3.61 50.50
N GLU A 117 4.84 3.85 51.37
CA GLU A 117 4.73 5.05 52.20
C GLU A 117 5.99 5.25 53.05
N ALA A 118 6.46 4.19 53.73
CA ALA A 118 7.67 4.25 54.53
C ALA A 118 8.91 4.61 53.70
N SER A 119 9.02 4.04 52.50
CA SER A 119 10.11 4.31 51.56
C SER A 119 10.11 5.76 51.09
N LEU A 120 8.94 6.31 50.73
CA LEU A 120 8.78 7.71 50.34
C LEU A 120 9.15 8.66 51.48
N ILE A 121 8.70 8.39 52.71
CA ILE A 121 9.05 9.21 53.88
C ILE A 121 10.56 9.16 54.12
N LYS A 122 11.16 7.98 53.94
CA LYS A 122 12.61 7.80 54.07
C LYS A 122 13.39 8.56 53.00
N ASP A 123 12.80 8.75 51.83
CA ASP A 123 13.32 9.58 50.73
C ASP A 123 12.99 11.09 50.88
N GLY A 124 12.38 11.49 52.00
CA GLY A 124 12.17 12.89 52.37
C GLY A 124 10.75 13.40 52.20
N TRP A 125 9.78 12.55 51.86
CA TRP A 125 8.36 12.93 51.83
C TRP A 125 7.82 13.17 53.24
N SER A 126 6.85 14.09 53.35
CA SER A 126 6.17 14.35 54.63
C SER A 126 5.17 13.25 54.95
N ALA A 127 5.34 12.59 56.10
CA ALA A 127 4.41 11.59 56.60
C ALA A 127 2.98 12.14 56.82
N SER A 128 2.84 13.42 57.16
CA SER A 128 1.54 14.04 57.50
C SER A 128 0.58 14.23 56.32
N GLY A 129 1.06 14.06 55.09
CA GLY A 129 0.26 14.18 53.86
C GLY A 129 0.32 12.96 52.96
N LEU A 130 0.76 11.81 53.49
CA LEU A 130 0.93 10.59 52.72
C LEU A 130 0.01 9.51 53.26
N ASP A 131 -1.04 9.24 52.50
CA ASP A 131 -2.04 8.19 52.74
C ASP A 131 -2.42 7.63 51.37
N LEU A 132 -1.82 6.49 51.00
CA LEU A 132 -2.03 5.88 49.69
C LEU A 132 -3.25 4.95 49.72
N SER A 133 -4.02 4.94 48.64
CA SER A 133 -5.27 4.19 48.56
C SER A 133 -5.04 2.70 48.34
N GLU A 134 -5.47 1.88 49.30
CA GLU A 134 -5.50 0.43 49.13
C GLU A 134 -6.63 -0.03 48.21
N GLN A 135 -7.75 0.72 48.13
CA GLN A 135 -8.85 0.38 47.24
C GLN A 135 -8.46 0.54 45.77
N HIS A 136 -7.76 1.62 45.43
CA HIS A 136 -7.30 1.89 44.07
C HIS A 136 -6.36 0.78 43.58
N LEU A 137 -5.33 0.46 44.37
CA LEU A 137 -4.42 -0.66 44.09
C LEU A 137 -5.20 -1.97 43.95
N GLY A 138 -6.04 -2.31 44.94
CA GLY A 138 -6.79 -3.55 44.94
C GLY A 138 -7.77 -3.69 43.76
N TYR A 139 -8.36 -2.60 43.28
CA TYR A 139 -9.23 -2.64 42.12
C TYR A 139 -8.43 -2.79 40.82
N PHE A 140 -7.45 -1.94 40.58
CA PHE A 140 -6.74 -1.90 39.30
C PHE A 140 -5.71 -3.02 39.10
N THR A 141 -5.37 -3.78 40.14
CA THR A 141 -4.68 -5.07 39.99
C THR A 141 -5.53 -6.07 39.19
N TYR A 142 -6.85 -6.03 39.30
CA TYR A 142 -7.76 -6.96 38.60
C TYR A 142 -8.50 -6.29 37.43
N TYR A 143 -8.96 -5.05 37.60
CA TYR A 143 -9.79 -4.34 36.63
C TYR A 143 -9.02 -3.19 35.98
N ARG A 144 -7.89 -3.53 35.38
CA ARG A 144 -6.98 -2.55 34.76
C ARG A 144 -7.67 -1.77 33.62
N ALA A 145 -7.33 -0.48 33.50
CA ALA A 145 -7.64 0.34 32.35
C ALA A 145 -6.57 0.18 31.25
N ALA A 146 -6.99 0.25 29.98
CA ALA A 146 -6.04 0.26 28.86
C ALA A 146 -5.10 1.48 28.95
N ASP A 147 -3.84 1.29 28.58
CA ASP A 147 -2.86 2.38 28.50
C ASP A 147 -3.27 3.45 27.48
N LEU A 148 -2.69 4.64 27.64
CA LEU A 148 -3.01 5.83 26.85
C LEU A 148 -2.95 5.60 25.33
N PHE A 149 -2.04 4.75 24.86
CA PHE A 149 -1.83 4.48 23.44
C PHE A 149 -2.44 3.15 22.97
N GLY A 150 -3.09 2.41 23.86
CA GLY A 150 -3.75 1.14 23.55
C GLY A 150 -2.79 -0.01 23.22
N ASN A 151 -1.53 0.06 23.64
CA ASN A 151 -0.56 -1.04 23.48
C ASN A 151 -0.91 -2.28 24.31
N THR A 152 -1.68 -2.10 25.37
CA THR A 152 -2.21 -3.14 26.27
C THR A 152 -3.71 -3.36 26.06
N ALA A 153 -4.25 -2.87 24.94
CA ALA A 153 -5.66 -3.07 24.61
C ALA A 153 -5.94 -4.57 24.40
N GLY A 154 -6.86 -5.11 25.20
CA GLY A 154 -7.21 -6.53 25.16
C GLY A 154 -6.61 -7.34 26.32
N ASP A 155 -5.61 -6.82 27.01
CA ASP A 155 -5.09 -7.42 28.24
C ASP A 155 -6.15 -7.33 29.35
N GLN A 156 -6.44 -8.44 30.02
CA GLN A 156 -7.48 -8.54 31.04
C GLN A 156 -7.10 -9.51 32.16
N VAL A 157 -7.51 -9.18 33.38
CA VAL A 157 -7.52 -10.10 34.52
C VAL A 157 -8.97 -10.26 34.96
N GLN A 158 -9.55 -11.42 34.66
CA GLN A 158 -10.93 -11.73 35.02
C GLN A 158 -10.94 -12.59 36.27
N ILE A 159 -11.46 -12.05 37.38
CA ILE A 159 -11.69 -12.83 38.61
C ILE A 159 -13.13 -13.33 38.68
N TYR A 160 -13.31 -14.54 39.21
CA TYR A 160 -14.61 -15.15 39.47
C TYR A 160 -14.81 -15.26 40.98
N LEU A 161 -15.63 -14.36 41.52
CA LEU A 161 -16.01 -14.41 42.92
C LEU A 161 -16.89 -15.66 43.15
N ARG A 162 -16.56 -16.48 44.15
CA ARG A 162 -17.30 -17.71 44.45
C ARG A 162 -18.76 -17.37 44.72
N GLN A 163 -19.70 -18.13 44.13
CA GLN A 163 -21.12 -17.96 44.39
C GLN A 163 -21.41 -18.17 45.90
N ASN A 164 -22.18 -17.26 46.52
CA ASN A 164 -22.58 -17.24 47.94
C ASN A 164 -21.64 -16.57 48.95
N VAL A 165 -20.74 -15.67 48.53
CA VAL A 165 -20.04 -14.77 49.47
C VAL A 165 -20.44 -13.33 49.14
N ASP A 166 -20.96 -12.58 50.12
CA ASP A 166 -21.28 -11.14 50.04
C ASP A 166 -20.01 -10.27 49.90
N LYS A 167 -19.03 -10.71 49.11
CA LYS A 167 -17.67 -10.19 49.12
C LYS A 167 -17.21 -9.79 47.73
N GLY A 168 -16.68 -8.56 47.62
CA GLY A 168 -16.22 -7.98 46.36
C GLY A 168 -14.75 -8.25 46.05
N TYR A 169 -14.23 -7.58 45.02
CA TYR A 169 -12.87 -7.76 44.49
C TYR A 169 -11.75 -7.62 45.54
N LEU A 170 -11.94 -6.80 46.58
CA LEU A 170 -10.97 -6.64 47.67
C LEU A 170 -10.81 -7.87 48.56
N ASP A 171 -11.77 -8.82 48.54
CA ASP A 171 -11.66 -10.07 49.28
C ASP A 171 -11.06 -11.21 48.45
N PHE A 172 -10.78 -10.99 47.17
CA PHE A 172 -10.16 -12.01 46.32
C PHE A 172 -8.74 -12.41 46.79
N GLY A 173 -8.09 -11.54 47.58
CA GLY A 173 -6.70 -11.70 48.00
C GLY A 173 -5.74 -11.05 47.00
N GLY A 174 -4.45 -11.34 47.12
CA GLY A 174 -3.39 -10.75 46.29
C GLY A 174 -2.02 -10.95 46.92
N ASN A 175 -0.96 -10.43 46.28
CA ASN A 175 0.42 -10.52 46.78
C ASN A 175 1.28 -9.35 46.27
N ALA A 176 2.49 -9.21 46.81
CA ALA A 176 3.41 -8.14 46.44
C ALA A 176 3.83 -8.16 44.96
N GLN A 177 4.06 -9.32 44.34
CA GLN A 177 4.46 -9.37 42.92
C GLN A 177 3.34 -8.88 42.00
N TRP A 178 2.09 -9.27 42.26
CA TRP A 178 0.93 -8.78 41.51
C TRP A 178 0.76 -7.27 41.70
N ALA A 179 0.98 -6.77 42.92
CA ALA A 179 1.00 -5.34 43.20
C ALA A 179 2.12 -4.63 42.42
N VAL A 180 3.34 -5.18 42.37
CA VAL A 180 4.46 -4.65 41.58
C VAL A 180 4.08 -4.57 40.10
N MET A 181 3.51 -5.63 39.53
CA MET A 181 3.10 -5.66 38.12
C MET A 181 2.02 -4.61 37.83
N ALA A 182 0.99 -4.53 38.66
CA ALA A 182 -0.06 -3.53 38.55
C ALA A 182 0.51 -2.10 38.65
N MET A 183 1.38 -1.84 39.62
CA MET A 183 1.98 -0.52 39.85
C MET A 183 3.00 -0.12 38.78
N SER A 184 3.76 -1.09 38.24
CA SER A 184 4.74 -0.87 37.17
C SER A 184 4.10 -0.41 35.85
N SER A 185 2.79 -0.54 35.73
CA SER A 185 2.02 -0.10 34.57
C SER A 185 1.74 1.40 34.53
N TRP A 186 2.12 2.13 35.58
CA TRP A 186 1.69 3.50 35.87
C TRP A 186 0.18 3.68 35.98
N THR A 187 -0.53 2.63 36.40
CA THR A 187 -1.76 2.90 37.14
C THR A 187 -1.42 3.62 38.47
N GLY A 188 -0.21 3.38 39.01
CA GLY A 188 0.36 4.15 40.12
C GLY A 188 -0.41 4.00 41.44
N ALA A 189 0.07 4.65 42.48
CA ALA A 189 -0.60 4.71 43.78
C ALA A 189 -1.33 6.05 43.90
N ALA A 190 -2.65 5.99 43.94
CA ALA A 190 -3.48 7.14 44.23
C ALA A 190 -3.45 7.50 45.73
N ASP A 191 -3.79 8.76 46.02
CA ASP A 191 -4.09 9.20 47.39
C ASP A 191 -5.40 8.57 47.86
N GLU A 192 -5.53 8.27 49.16
CA GLU A 192 -6.74 7.73 49.77
C GLU A 192 -7.97 8.61 49.50
N SER A 193 -7.78 9.93 49.35
CA SER A 193 -8.85 10.86 48.98
C SER A 193 -9.41 10.66 47.55
N VAL A 194 -8.65 10.03 46.66
CA VAL A 194 -9.10 9.69 45.29
C VAL A 194 -10.01 8.47 45.30
N SER A 195 -9.69 7.46 46.13
CA SER A 195 -10.45 6.23 46.25
C SER A 195 -10.48 5.75 47.70
N VAL A 196 -11.48 6.20 48.44
CA VAL A 196 -11.62 5.92 49.87
C VAL A 196 -11.95 4.45 50.13
N TYR A 197 -11.17 3.82 50.99
CA TYR A 197 -11.30 2.41 51.34
C TYR A 197 -12.71 2.07 51.87
N PRO A 198 -13.41 1.11 51.24
CA PRO A 198 -14.79 0.79 51.59
C PRO A 198 -14.85 0.06 52.94
N LYS A 199 -15.70 0.52 53.86
CA LYS A 199 -15.83 -0.05 55.21
C LYS A 199 -16.96 -1.06 55.38
N ASN A 200 -17.76 -1.28 54.33
CA ASN A 200 -18.85 -2.26 54.33
C ASN A 200 -19.27 -2.62 52.90
N THR A 201 -20.10 -3.66 52.77
CA THR A 201 -20.60 -4.18 51.49
C THR A 201 -21.44 -3.18 50.68
N ALA A 202 -22.04 -2.16 51.30
CA ALA A 202 -22.76 -1.11 50.57
C ALA A 202 -21.83 -0.06 49.92
N SER A 203 -20.60 0.05 50.44
CA SER A 203 -19.59 1.02 49.98
C SER A 203 -18.63 0.47 48.91
N ILE A 204 -18.50 -0.85 48.78
CA ILE A 204 -17.66 -1.44 47.72
C ILE A 204 -18.38 -1.36 46.37
N ARG A 205 -17.75 -0.69 45.40
CA ARG A 205 -18.29 -0.49 44.05
C ARG A 205 -17.16 -0.58 43.02
N PRO A 206 -17.46 -0.98 41.78
CA PRO A 206 -16.49 -0.84 40.69
C PRO A 206 -16.02 0.61 40.57
N LEU A 207 -14.71 0.81 40.39
CA LEU A 207 -14.13 2.13 40.17
C LEU A 207 -14.26 2.54 38.71
N ASN A 208 -14.32 3.84 38.49
CA ASN A 208 -14.29 4.42 37.15
C ASN A 208 -12.87 4.36 36.57
N ASN A 209 -12.70 3.85 35.35
CA ASN A 209 -11.39 3.83 34.69
C ASN A 209 -10.72 5.22 34.59
N ALA A 210 -11.50 6.32 34.63
CA ALA A 210 -10.96 7.67 34.66
C ALA A 210 -10.11 8.01 35.89
N ILE A 211 -10.21 7.23 36.97
CA ILE A 211 -9.37 7.39 38.17
C ILE A 211 -8.16 6.46 38.19
N ALA A 212 -7.98 5.60 37.17
CA ALA A 212 -6.82 4.72 37.07
C ALA A 212 -5.52 5.52 37.11
N TYR A 213 -5.42 6.56 36.29
CA TYR A 213 -4.24 7.44 36.17
C TYR A 213 -4.38 8.74 36.98
N GLN A 214 -5.12 8.71 38.09
CA GLN A 214 -5.17 9.80 39.08
C GLN A 214 -4.27 9.47 40.27
N ASP A 215 -3.05 9.06 39.96
CA ASP A 215 -2.08 8.61 40.91
C ASP A 215 -1.19 9.74 41.42
N LYS A 216 -0.66 9.54 42.63
CA LYS A 216 0.24 10.45 43.33
C LYS A 216 1.69 9.99 43.18
N VAL A 217 1.89 8.68 43.04
CA VAL A 217 3.20 8.04 43.08
C VAL A 217 3.31 6.98 41.98
N HIS A 218 4.36 7.09 41.17
CA HIS A 218 4.79 6.05 40.24
C HIS A 218 5.85 5.15 40.90
N LEU A 219 5.64 3.82 40.84
CA LEU A 219 6.66 2.84 41.26
C LEU A 219 7.90 2.93 40.35
N GLN A 220 9.07 3.15 40.94
CA GLN A 220 10.34 3.18 40.22
C GLN A 220 11.06 1.84 40.29
N ASN A 221 11.20 1.28 41.49
CA ASN A 221 11.87 0.00 41.68
C ASN A 221 11.11 -0.85 42.69
N ALA A 222 11.17 -2.16 42.51
CA ALA A 222 10.79 -3.12 43.53
C ALA A 222 11.81 -4.26 43.55
N ARG A 223 12.20 -4.69 44.74
CA ARG A 223 13.24 -5.72 44.94
C ARG A 223 12.72 -6.77 45.90
N TRP A 224 13.09 -8.02 45.68
CA TRP A 224 12.77 -9.10 46.61
C TRP A 224 13.94 -10.04 46.87
N VAL A 225 13.96 -10.55 48.10
CA VAL A 225 14.88 -11.59 48.60
C VAL A 225 14.10 -12.58 49.43
N GLY A 226 14.63 -13.81 49.56
CA GLY A 226 14.06 -14.76 50.51
C GLY A 226 14.11 -14.21 51.94
N THR A 227 13.04 -14.38 52.70
CA THR A 227 12.93 -13.87 54.09
C THR A 227 14.00 -14.43 55.04
N LYS A 228 14.62 -15.57 54.68
CA LYS A 228 15.78 -16.14 55.38
C LYS A 228 17.01 -15.23 55.38
N ASP A 229 17.15 -14.37 54.38
CA ASP A 229 18.23 -13.37 54.33
C ASP A 229 17.90 -12.19 55.26
N ARG A 230 17.90 -12.48 56.57
CA ARG A 230 17.57 -11.51 57.61
C ARG A 230 18.47 -10.29 57.58
N THR A 231 19.75 -10.46 57.21
CA THR A 231 20.71 -9.38 57.10
C THR A 231 20.27 -8.37 56.05
N THR A 232 19.90 -8.83 54.86
CA THR A 232 19.39 -7.95 53.80
C THR A 232 18.06 -7.32 54.20
N VAL A 233 17.14 -8.07 54.80
CA VAL A 233 15.84 -7.53 55.24
C VAL A 233 16.01 -6.43 56.29
N LYS A 234 16.88 -6.62 57.30
CA LYS A 234 17.24 -5.57 58.27
C LYS A 234 17.82 -4.34 57.58
N GLN A 235 18.74 -4.56 56.62
CA GLN A 235 19.34 -3.47 55.87
C GLN A 235 18.30 -2.70 55.05
N TRP A 236 17.30 -3.37 54.48
CA TRP A 236 16.21 -2.72 53.77
C TRP A 236 15.32 -1.90 54.70
N ILE A 237 14.97 -2.43 55.88
CA ILE A 237 14.22 -1.65 56.88
C ILE A 237 15.00 -0.38 57.27
N LEU A 238 16.33 -0.45 57.43
CA LEU A 238 17.15 0.75 57.71
C LEU A 238 17.16 1.75 56.55
N ASN A 239 17.25 1.25 55.32
CA ASN A 239 17.47 2.07 54.13
C ASN A 239 16.18 2.68 53.59
N TYR A 240 15.07 1.95 53.69
CA TYR A 240 13.78 2.28 53.10
C TYR A 240 12.66 2.44 54.15
N GLY A 241 12.99 2.35 55.44
CA GLY A 241 12.04 2.48 56.54
C GLY A 241 11.22 1.23 56.81
N ALA A 242 10.92 0.41 55.80
CA ALA A 242 10.13 -0.81 55.99
C ALA A 242 10.41 -1.88 54.92
N SER A 243 9.86 -3.07 55.13
CA SER A 243 9.87 -4.18 54.17
C SER A 243 8.53 -4.93 54.23
N TYR A 244 7.96 -5.27 53.07
CA TYR A 244 6.75 -6.09 52.97
C TYR A 244 7.13 -7.56 53.21
N ILE A 245 6.28 -8.29 53.93
CA ILE A 245 6.31 -9.76 53.96
C ILE A 245 4.90 -10.35 53.84
N SER A 246 4.81 -11.56 53.29
CA SER A 246 3.66 -12.45 53.50
C SER A 246 3.90 -13.35 54.71
N LEU A 247 2.82 -13.77 55.38
CA LEU A 247 2.87 -14.79 56.43
C LEU A 247 1.62 -15.67 56.43
N VAL A 248 1.67 -16.72 57.24
CA VAL A 248 0.48 -17.45 57.68
C VAL A 248 0.08 -16.90 59.04
N TYR A 249 -1.14 -16.40 59.17
CA TYR A 249 -1.73 -15.99 60.43
C TYR A 249 -2.79 -16.99 60.88
N GLN A 250 -2.60 -17.58 62.06
CA GLN A 250 -3.65 -18.31 62.76
C GLN A 250 -3.69 -17.91 64.24
N PRO A 251 -4.87 -17.63 64.81
CA PRO A 251 -4.97 -17.06 66.16
C PRO A 251 -4.29 -17.88 67.26
N GLN A 252 -4.16 -19.20 67.13
CA GLN A 252 -3.54 -20.03 68.18
C GLN A 252 -2.03 -19.80 68.35
N PHE A 253 -1.36 -19.21 67.35
CA PHE A 253 0.07 -18.89 67.40
C PHE A 253 0.36 -17.47 67.89
N PHE A 254 -0.67 -16.72 68.31
CA PHE A 254 -0.58 -15.34 68.76
C PHE A 254 -0.76 -15.20 70.27
N ASN A 255 0.22 -14.62 70.96
CA ASN A 255 0.11 -14.21 72.35
C ASN A 255 -0.52 -12.82 72.43
N ARG A 256 -1.76 -12.75 72.94
CA ARG A 256 -2.51 -11.48 73.07
C ARG A 256 -1.91 -10.52 74.09
N SER A 257 -1.23 -11.01 75.13
CA SER A 257 -0.72 -10.17 76.22
C SER A 257 0.55 -9.42 75.83
N THR A 258 1.39 -10.03 75.00
CA THR A 258 2.69 -9.50 74.56
C THR A 258 2.69 -9.09 73.09
N ALA A 259 1.58 -9.33 72.36
CA ALA A 259 1.49 -9.20 70.92
C ALA A 259 2.64 -9.93 70.18
N ALA A 260 2.97 -11.16 70.60
CA ALA A 260 4.02 -11.97 69.98
C ALA A 260 3.43 -13.11 69.15
N TYR A 261 3.99 -13.38 67.98
CA TYR A 261 3.51 -14.35 67.01
C TYR A 261 4.63 -15.29 66.54
N ASN A 262 4.36 -16.59 66.54
CA ASN A 262 5.28 -17.56 65.96
C ASN A 262 4.51 -18.72 65.32
N TYR A 263 4.35 -18.69 63.99
CA TYR A 263 3.70 -19.77 63.25
C TYR A 263 4.59 -21.00 63.20
N GLN A 264 4.05 -22.17 63.55
CA GLN A 264 4.79 -23.43 63.56
C GLN A 264 4.11 -24.52 62.70
N GLY A 265 3.21 -24.13 61.78
CA GLY A 265 2.57 -25.03 60.81
C GLY A 265 3.24 -25.02 59.42
N TYR A 266 2.52 -25.55 58.43
CA TYR A 266 2.98 -25.71 57.03
C TYR A 266 1.94 -25.28 55.99
N ASP A 267 0.92 -24.54 56.39
CA ASP A 267 -0.14 -24.03 55.51
C ASP A 267 0.39 -22.97 54.52
N ASP A 268 -0.41 -22.67 53.52
CA ASP A 268 -0.14 -21.62 52.56
C ASP A 268 -0.45 -20.23 53.13
N MET A 269 0.23 -19.21 52.57
CA MET A 269 0.11 -17.82 53.02
C MET A 269 -1.35 -17.35 52.98
N ASN A 270 -1.76 -16.60 54.02
CA ASN A 270 -3.11 -16.05 54.11
C ASN A 270 -3.13 -14.59 54.63
N HIS A 271 -1.97 -14.01 54.94
CA HIS A 271 -1.86 -12.65 55.47
C HIS A 271 -0.57 -11.97 54.99
N ALA A 272 -0.54 -10.64 55.06
CA ALA A 272 0.61 -9.81 54.71
C ALA A 272 0.74 -8.62 55.65
N VAL A 273 1.97 -8.22 55.95
CA VAL A 273 2.29 -7.13 56.89
C VAL A 273 3.52 -6.35 56.44
N THR A 274 3.69 -5.16 57.03
CA THR A 274 4.87 -4.32 56.84
C THR A 274 5.81 -4.50 58.02
N LEU A 275 7.00 -5.06 57.80
CA LEU A 275 8.08 -5.06 58.79
C LEU A 275 8.64 -3.65 58.95
N VAL A 276 8.66 -3.16 60.18
CA VAL A 276 9.08 -1.79 60.52
C VAL A 276 10.25 -1.77 61.50
N GLY A 277 10.80 -2.92 61.84
CA GLY A 277 11.88 -3.01 62.82
C GLY A 277 12.21 -4.44 63.21
N TRP A 278 13.10 -4.56 64.18
CA TRP A 278 13.50 -5.82 64.78
C TRP A 278 14.14 -5.61 66.15
N ASP A 279 14.23 -6.68 66.92
CA ASP A 279 15.00 -6.74 68.18
C ASP A 279 15.55 -8.16 68.35
N ASP A 280 16.88 -8.29 68.24
CA ASP A 280 17.63 -9.54 68.38
C ASP A 280 17.60 -10.09 69.82
N THR A 281 17.23 -9.24 70.77
CA THR A 281 17.11 -9.60 72.19
C THR A 281 15.66 -9.82 72.63
N TYR A 282 14.69 -9.69 71.72
CA TYR A 282 13.27 -9.89 72.03
C TYR A 282 13.04 -11.28 72.63
N SER A 283 12.57 -11.30 73.88
CA SER A 283 12.54 -12.52 74.69
C SER A 283 11.66 -13.60 74.06
N ARG A 284 12.21 -14.82 73.94
CA ARG A 284 11.45 -16.01 73.57
C ARG A 284 10.27 -16.29 74.51
N GLU A 285 10.33 -15.83 75.75
CA GLU A 285 9.25 -16.01 76.74
C GLU A 285 7.99 -15.19 76.42
N ASN A 286 8.07 -14.25 75.48
CA ASN A 286 6.91 -13.49 75.04
C ASN A 286 5.98 -14.32 74.13
N PHE A 287 6.45 -15.42 73.53
CA PHE A 287 5.65 -16.23 72.60
C PHE A 287 4.81 -17.30 73.33
N PRO A 288 3.69 -17.78 72.76
CA PRO A 288 2.87 -18.82 73.37
C PRO A 288 3.66 -20.11 73.65
N GLU A 289 3.36 -20.80 74.76
CA GLU A 289 4.12 -21.99 75.20
C GLU A 289 4.19 -23.09 74.12
N GLY A 290 3.10 -23.33 73.40
CA GLY A 290 3.03 -24.34 72.34
C GLY A 290 3.79 -24.00 71.06
N CYS A 291 4.27 -22.77 70.91
CA CYS A 291 5.06 -22.33 69.75
C CYS A 291 6.21 -21.41 70.17
N LYS A 292 6.82 -21.67 71.33
CA LYS A 292 7.96 -20.88 71.82
C LYS A 292 9.19 -21.10 70.92
N PRO A 293 9.84 -20.05 70.41
CA PRO A 293 11.06 -20.20 69.60
C PRO A 293 12.25 -20.66 70.46
N LYS A 294 13.27 -21.23 69.82
CA LYS A 294 14.49 -21.71 70.49
C LYS A 294 15.36 -20.55 70.97
N ASN A 295 15.40 -19.44 70.26
CA ASN A 295 16.23 -18.29 70.55
C ASN A 295 15.39 -17.02 70.71
N ASN A 296 15.99 -16.02 71.35
CA ASN A 296 15.48 -14.66 71.30
C ASN A 296 15.60 -14.11 69.87
N GLY A 297 14.82 -13.07 69.58
CA GLY A 297 14.87 -12.38 68.31
C GLY A 297 13.54 -12.36 67.59
N ALA A 298 13.09 -11.17 67.22
CA ALA A 298 11.84 -10.98 66.53
C ALA A 298 11.85 -9.77 65.59
N TRP A 299 11.06 -9.86 64.54
CA TRP A 299 10.68 -8.74 63.70
C TRP A 299 9.54 -7.96 64.33
N LEU A 300 9.57 -6.63 64.20
CA LEU A 300 8.44 -5.77 64.54
C LEU A 300 7.62 -5.51 63.27
N ALA A 301 6.34 -5.82 63.30
CA ALA A 301 5.44 -5.70 62.16
C ALA A 301 4.28 -4.74 62.44
N LYS A 302 3.97 -3.89 61.46
CA LYS A 302 2.74 -3.08 61.36
C LYS A 302 1.66 -3.94 60.68
N ASN A 303 0.55 -4.14 61.36
CA ASN A 303 -0.60 -4.85 60.83
C ASN A 303 -1.63 -3.88 60.22
N SER A 304 -2.68 -4.43 59.61
CA SER A 304 -3.79 -3.71 58.98
C SER A 304 -5.14 -4.00 59.65
N TYR A 305 -5.14 -4.37 60.94
CA TYR A 305 -6.34 -4.67 61.73
C TYR A 305 -6.77 -3.51 62.66
N GLY A 306 -6.35 -2.29 62.34
CA GLY A 306 -6.61 -1.10 63.14
C GLY A 306 -5.73 -1.00 64.39
N SER A 307 -5.67 0.20 64.95
CA SER A 307 -4.82 0.53 66.11
C SER A 307 -5.31 -0.07 67.43
N ALA A 308 -6.52 -0.63 67.49
CA ALA A 308 -7.04 -1.31 68.68
C ALA A 308 -6.57 -2.77 68.81
N TRP A 309 -5.98 -3.34 67.76
CA TRP A 309 -5.52 -4.72 67.72
C TRP A 309 -4.03 -4.84 68.12
N GLY A 310 -3.64 -5.92 68.81
CA GLY A 310 -2.24 -6.16 69.18
C GLY A 310 -1.66 -5.05 70.09
N ASP A 311 -0.39 -4.70 69.88
CA ASP A 311 0.24 -3.53 70.51
C ASP A 311 0.04 -2.30 69.62
N LYS A 312 -1.11 -1.64 69.76
CA LYS A 312 -1.48 -0.44 68.99
C LYS A 312 -1.45 -0.63 67.47
N GLY A 313 -1.81 -1.82 67.00
CA GLY A 313 -1.76 -2.23 65.60
C GLY A 313 -0.45 -2.91 65.18
N TYR A 314 0.49 -3.08 66.09
CA TYR A 314 1.78 -3.74 65.86
C TYR A 314 1.88 -5.06 66.62
N PHE A 315 2.80 -5.91 66.20
CA PHE A 315 3.11 -7.16 66.85
C PHE A 315 4.52 -7.64 66.50
N TRP A 316 5.03 -8.57 67.29
CA TRP A 316 6.35 -9.18 67.11
C TRP A 316 6.22 -10.54 66.44
N ILE A 317 7.03 -10.82 65.43
CA ILE A 317 7.08 -12.10 64.72
C ILE A 317 8.43 -12.74 65.00
N SER A 318 8.47 -13.96 65.52
CA SER A 318 9.73 -14.64 65.77
C SER A 318 10.56 -14.78 64.47
N TYR A 319 11.90 -14.67 64.59
CA TYR A 319 12.79 -15.06 63.49
C TYR A 319 12.69 -16.54 63.11
N GLU A 320 12.12 -17.37 64.00
CA GLU A 320 11.94 -18.82 63.83
C GLU A 320 10.54 -19.19 63.32
N ASP A 321 9.77 -18.22 62.83
CA ASP A 321 8.49 -18.47 62.16
C ASP A 321 8.69 -19.42 60.97
N ASN A 322 7.91 -20.52 60.93
CA ASN A 322 8.09 -21.57 59.93
C ASN A 322 7.88 -21.06 58.51
N TYR A 323 6.90 -20.18 58.29
CA TYR A 323 6.62 -19.67 56.95
C TYR A 323 7.73 -18.73 56.47
N LEU A 324 8.21 -17.83 57.35
CA LEU A 324 9.34 -16.94 57.03
C LEU A 324 10.67 -17.69 56.83
N ASN A 325 10.74 -18.97 57.20
CA ASN A 325 11.88 -19.84 56.94
C ASN A 325 11.60 -20.89 55.85
N ARG A 326 10.60 -20.69 54.99
CA ARG A 326 10.44 -21.47 53.74
C ARG A 326 11.31 -20.90 52.61
N SER A 327 11.55 -21.68 51.57
CA SER A 327 12.29 -21.25 50.37
C SER A 327 11.46 -20.37 49.43
N ASP A 328 10.14 -20.43 49.54
CA ASP A 328 9.16 -19.69 48.73
C ASP A 328 8.58 -18.46 49.47
N SER A 329 9.21 -18.06 50.58
CA SER A 329 8.83 -16.87 51.33
C SER A 329 9.80 -15.72 51.03
N TYR A 330 9.24 -14.57 50.65
CA TYR A 330 9.99 -13.42 50.16
C TYR A 330 9.62 -12.14 50.90
N ALA A 331 10.65 -11.33 51.15
CA ALA A 331 10.52 -9.95 51.60
C ALA A 331 10.65 -9.02 50.40
N PHE A 332 9.89 -7.92 50.38
CA PHE A 332 9.90 -6.94 49.30
C PHE A 332 10.19 -5.55 49.82
N VAL A 333 10.91 -4.77 49.02
CA VAL A 333 11.01 -3.32 49.20
C VAL A 333 10.69 -2.61 47.90
N MET A 334 10.05 -1.44 48.01
CA MET A 334 9.59 -0.65 46.88
C MET A 334 10.11 0.78 47.00
N GLU A 335 10.39 1.40 45.88
CA GLU A 335 10.72 2.82 45.76
C GLU A 335 9.74 3.46 44.78
N GLY A 336 9.27 4.65 45.12
CA GLY A 336 8.38 5.44 44.27
C GLY A 336 8.85 6.87 44.17
N GLU A 337 8.35 7.55 43.15
CA GLU A 337 8.54 8.99 42.93
C GLU A 337 7.19 9.64 42.66
N ALA A 338 7.13 10.97 42.67
CA ALA A 338 5.93 11.69 42.27
C ALA A 338 5.50 11.30 40.84
N ALA A 339 4.19 11.24 40.62
CA ALA A 339 3.59 10.84 39.34
C ALA A 339 3.72 11.90 38.21
N ASP A 340 4.68 12.83 38.32
CA ASP A 340 5.00 13.86 37.33
C ASP A 340 6.38 13.65 36.66
N ASN A 341 7.00 12.50 36.91
CA ASN A 341 8.36 12.22 36.48
C ASN A 341 8.52 11.96 34.97
N TYR A 342 7.45 11.58 34.27
CA TYR A 342 7.44 11.39 32.82
C TYR A 342 6.03 11.64 32.25
N ASP A 343 5.93 11.88 30.94
CA ASP A 343 4.65 12.13 30.28
C ASP A 343 3.98 10.85 29.75
N TYR A 344 4.78 9.85 29.32
CA TYR A 344 4.26 8.66 28.65
C TYR A 344 5.04 7.38 29.00
N ILE A 345 4.32 6.26 28.93
CA ILE A 345 4.84 4.90 29.09
C ILE A 345 4.50 4.06 27.86
N TYR A 346 5.48 3.34 27.33
CA TYR A 346 5.32 2.31 26.30
C TYR A 346 5.56 0.93 26.91
N GLN A 347 4.59 0.04 26.76
CA GLN A 347 4.56 -1.28 27.38
C GLN A 347 3.64 -2.23 26.60
N TYR A 348 3.94 -3.53 26.62
CA TYR A 348 3.09 -4.60 26.05
C TYR A 348 2.67 -5.63 27.11
N ASP A 349 2.90 -5.32 28.39
CA ASP A 349 2.60 -6.18 29.53
C ASP A 349 1.50 -5.57 30.42
N GLY A 350 0.26 -5.83 30.03
CA GLY A 350 -0.95 -5.35 30.69
C GLY A 350 -1.36 -6.13 31.95
N THR A 351 -0.93 -7.38 32.12
CA THR A 351 -1.51 -8.28 33.12
C THR A 351 -0.62 -8.50 34.35
N ILE A 352 -1.12 -9.30 35.30
CA ILE A 352 -0.41 -9.74 36.52
C ILE A 352 0.18 -11.16 36.39
N TYR A 353 0.37 -11.67 35.17
CA TYR A 353 1.03 -12.96 34.95
C TYR A 353 2.43 -12.95 35.55
N ASP A 354 2.71 -13.94 36.40
CA ASP A 354 3.89 -14.02 37.25
C ASP A 354 4.95 -15.00 36.76
N GLY A 355 4.80 -15.53 35.55
CA GLY A 355 5.79 -16.40 34.92
C GLY A 355 6.96 -15.65 34.30
N TYR A 356 7.90 -16.43 33.78
CA TYR A 356 9.14 -15.95 33.20
C TYR A 356 9.55 -16.78 31.99
N VAL A 357 10.38 -16.16 31.14
CA VAL A 357 11.12 -16.84 30.10
C VAL A 357 12.55 -17.06 30.55
N ARG A 358 13.04 -18.29 30.37
CA ARG A 358 14.44 -18.62 30.62
C ARG A 358 15.26 -18.31 29.38
N ILE A 359 16.20 -17.37 29.50
CA ILE A 359 17.19 -17.05 28.47
C ILE A 359 18.59 -17.44 28.94
N GLN A 360 19.46 -17.82 28.01
CA GLN A 360 20.83 -18.19 28.34
C GLN A 360 21.63 -16.97 28.82
N ASN A 361 22.66 -17.21 29.64
CA ASN A 361 23.50 -16.13 30.15
C ASN A 361 24.19 -15.35 29.01
N GLY A 362 24.06 -14.02 29.02
CA GLY A 362 24.57 -13.13 27.98
C GLY A 362 23.62 -12.91 26.80
N TYR A 363 22.39 -13.43 26.84
CA TYR A 363 21.38 -13.22 25.80
C TYR A 363 20.65 -11.88 25.98
N SER A 364 19.97 -11.45 24.93
CA SER A 364 19.23 -10.18 24.90
C SER A 364 17.73 -10.39 24.98
N ALA A 365 17.00 -9.36 25.40
CA ALA A 365 15.57 -9.21 25.14
C ALA A 365 15.29 -7.78 24.71
N GLY A 366 14.19 -7.55 23.99
CA GLY A 366 13.85 -6.20 23.58
C GLY A 366 12.45 -6.06 23.01
N ASN A 367 11.91 -4.86 23.15
CA ASN A 367 10.60 -4.48 22.61
C ASN A 367 10.77 -3.38 21.55
N ILE A 368 9.95 -3.44 20.50
CA ILE A 368 9.85 -2.40 19.46
C ILE A 368 8.62 -1.56 19.75
N TYR A 369 8.80 -0.26 19.94
CA TYR A 369 7.75 0.71 20.19
C TYR A 369 7.63 1.70 19.03
N GLN A 370 6.51 2.43 19.00
CA GLN A 370 6.31 3.53 18.08
C GLN A 370 5.84 4.76 18.85
N THR A 371 6.51 5.90 18.66
CA THR A 371 6.07 7.14 19.31
C THR A 371 4.66 7.52 18.84
N ALA A 372 3.75 7.70 19.79
CA ALA A 372 2.33 7.90 19.54
C ALA A 372 1.84 9.30 19.98
N SER A 373 2.71 10.10 20.63
CA SER A 373 2.35 11.45 21.02
C SER A 373 1.91 12.31 19.82
N ALA A 374 0.88 13.11 20.04
CA ALA A 374 0.41 14.06 19.04
C ALA A 374 1.40 15.22 18.80
N LYS A 375 2.39 15.44 19.68
CA LYS A 375 3.31 16.59 19.64
C LYS A 375 4.20 16.56 18.40
N ALA A 376 4.36 17.73 17.77
CA ALA A 376 5.12 17.87 16.53
C ALA A 376 6.64 17.65 16.70
N ASN A 377 7.16 17.98 17.88
CA ASN A 377 8.59 17.90 18.20
C ASN A 377 9.08 16.49 18.57
N GLY A 378 8.16 15.52 18.64
CA GLY A 378 8.46 14.18 19.11
C GLY A 378 8.56 14.10 20.64
N GLU A 379 9.36 13.15 21.11
CA GLU A 379 9.47 12.74 22.51
C GLU A 379 10.95 12.56 22.90
N ILE A 380 11.24 12.66 24.19
CA ILE A 380 12.54 12.36 24.79
C ILE A 380 12.38 11.08 25.59
N LEU A 381 13.05 10.00 25.18
CA LEU A 381 13.16 8.78 25.99
C LEU A 381 14.15 9.03 27.12
N GLU A 382 13.66 8.90 28.35
CA GLU A 382 14.38 9.29 29.56
C GLU A 382 14.80 8.09 30.40
N ALA A 383 14.01 7.02 30.40
CA ALA A 383 14.29 5.80 31.14
C ALA A 383 13.69 4.58 30.45
N VAL A 384 14.19 3.40 30.85
CA VAL A 384 13.63 2.10 30.46
C VAL A 384 13.53 1.22 31.69
N SER A 385 12.61 0.26 31.72
CA SER A 385 12.58 -0.74 32.80
C SER A 385 12.69 -2.16 32.30
N PHE A 386 13.05 -3.05 33.22
CA PHE A 386 12.95 -4.50 33.05
C PHE A 386 12.58 -5.17 34.37
N MET A 387 12.05 -6.39 34.31
CA MET A 387 11.75 -7.23 35.47
C MET A 387 12.39 -8.61 35.34
N SER A 388 13.00 -9.09 36.42
CA SER A 388 13.71 -10.38 36.46
C SER A 388 13.62 -11.06 37.82
N GLU A 389 13.39 -12.38 37.81
CA GLU A 389 13.47 -13.27 38.98
C GLU A 389 14.92 -13.65 39.31
N THR A 390 15.87 -13.36 38.42
CA THR A 390 17.30 -13.64 38.63
C THR A 390 18.01 -12.47 39.32
N PRO A 391 18.68 -12.69 40.46
CA PRO A 391 19.51 -11.68 41.12
C PRO A 391 20.89 -11.55 40.44
N ASN A 392 21.72 -10.63 40.92
CA ASN A 392 23.11 -10.45 40.48
C ASN A 392 23.29 -10.23 38.96
N LEU A 393 22.36 -9.52 38.33
CA LEU A 393 22.42 -9.23 36.90
C LEU A 393 23.28 -8.01 36.59
N SER A 394 24.16 -8.15 35.61
CA SER A 394 24.68 -7.03 34.82
C SER A 394 23.81 -6.87 33.59
N TYR A 395 23.48 -5.64 33.24
CA TYR A 395 22.69 -5.32 32.05
C TYR A 395 23.47 -4.38 31.13
N LYS A 396 23.15 -4.44 29.83
CA LYS A 396 23.57 -3.46 28.84
C LYS A 396 22.37 -3.03 28.02
N ILE A 397 22.10 -1.74 27.96
CA ILE A 397 20.96 -1.14 27.27
C ILE A 397 21.44 -0.47 25.99
N GLN A 398 20.81 -0.82 24.88
CA GLN A 398 20.95 -0.17 23.59
C GLN A 398 19.59 0.30 23.08
N ILE A 399 19.53 1.54 22.64
CA ILE A 399 18.37 2.08 21.93
C ILE A 399 18.66 2.07 20.44
N TYR A 400 17.71 1.56 19.64
CA TYR A 400 17.76 1.66 18.19
C TYR A 400 16.64 2.55 17.69
N ARG A 401 17.00 3.50 16.83
CA ARG A 401 16.10 4.42 16.15
C ARG A 401 15.82 3.94 14.74
N ASN A 402 14.75 4.40 14.11
CA ASN A 402 14.40 4.00 12.74
C ASN A 402 14.30 2.47 12.54
N VAL A 403 13.71 1.75 13.49
CA VAL A 403 13.53 0.29 13.36
C VAL A 403 12.52 0.01 12.23
N ARG A 404 12.94 -0.78 11.23
CA ARG A 404 12.13 -1.09 10.03
C ARG A 404 11.82 -2.55 9.87
N ASP A 405 12.82 -3.40 10.14
CA ASP A 405 12.60 -4.83 10.17
C ASP A 405 11.85 -5.18 11.46
N LYS A 406 10.56 -5.51 11.30
CA LYS A 406 9.70 -5.89 12.41
C LYS A 406 10.15 -7.18 13.09
N THR A 407 11.00 -7.99 12.48
CA THR A 407 11.47 -9.26 13.05
C THR A 407 12.75 -9.12 13.88
N ASN A 408 13.35 -7.93 13.89
CA ASN A 408 14.64 -7.70 14.52
C ASN A 408 14.65 -6.33 15.24
N PRO A 409 14.56 -6.31 16.57
CA PRO A 409 14.61 -5.06 17.33
C PRO A 409 15.95 -4.33 17.19
N ALA A 410 17.04 -5.01 16.84
CA ALA A 410 18.36 -4.39 16.61
C ALA A 410 18.59 -3.92 15.16
N SER A 411 17.56 -3.91 14.30
CA SER A 411 17.68 -3.53 12.89
C SER A 411 17.79 -2.03 12.62
N GLY A 412 17.51 -1.20 13.63
CA GLY A 412 17.58 0.26 13.51
C GLY A 412 19.00 0.82 13.57
N VAL A 413 19.10 2.13 13.66
CA VAL A 413 20.35 2.87 13.89
C VAL A 413 20.61 2.91 15.40
N PRO A 414 21.72 2.35 15.90
CA PRO A 414 22.06 2.43 17.32
C PRO A 414 22.28 3.89 17.72
N VAL A 415 21.66 4.30 18.82
CA VAL A 415 21.81 5.67 19.34
C VAL A 415 23.16 5.86 20.02
N TYR A 416 23.53 4.93 20.88
CA TYR A 416 24.81 4.99 21.60
C TYR A 416 25.92 4.32 20.80
N ALA A 417 27.11 4.91 20.83
CA ALA A 417 28.33 4.28 20.30
C ALA A 417 28.76 3.07 21.13
N SER A 418 28.45 3.09 22.43
CA SER A 418 28.62 1.98 23.36
C SER A 418 27.40 1.86 24.25
N GLU A 419 26.98 0.63 24.53
CA GLU A 419 25.78 0.34 25.31
C GLU A 419 25.88 0.89 26.74
N GLN A 420 24.79 1.44 27.26
CA GLN A 420 24.72 1.83 28.66
C GLN A 420 24.72 0.58 29.55
N SER A 421 25.77 0.39 30.34
CA SER A 421 25.90 -0.76 31.23
C SER A 421 25.60 -0.41 32.69
N GLY A 422 25.09 -1.38 33.44
CA GLY A 422 24.89 -1.27 34.88
C GLY A 422 24.67 -2.63 35.55
N ASN A 423 24.47 -2.61 36.86
CA ASN A 423 24.33 -3.80 37.69
C ASN A 423 23.11 -3.67 38.61
N VAL A 424 22.44 -4.78 38.84
CA VAL A 424 21.46 -4.96 39.92
C VAL A 424 21.84 -6.19 40.74
N SER A 425 21.56 -6.14 42.04
CA SER A 425 21.98 -7.19 42.99
C SER A 425 20.85 -8.16 43.32
N TYR A 426 19.60 -7.71 43.25
CA TYR A 426 18.44 -8.47 43.70
C TYR A 426 17.51 -8.83 42.54
N SER A 427 16.66 -9.83 42.75
CA SER A 427 15.49 -10.03 41.88
C SER A 427 14.57 -8.83 42.02
N GLY A 428 13.98 -8.38 40.92
CA GLY A 428 13.34 -7.07 40.95
C GLY A 428 12.73 -6.58 39.64
N TYR A 429 11.91 -5.55 39.80
CA TYR A 429 11.55 -4.59 38.77
C TYR A 429 12.44 -3.35 38.94
N TYR A 430 13.04 -2.89 37.85
CA TYR A 430 13.99 -1.78 37.87
C TYR A 430 13.69 -0.76 36.79
N THR A 431 13.53 0.50 37.17
CA THR A 431 13.51 1.63 36.22
C THR A 431 14.91 2.23 36.15
N ILE A 432 15.50 2.21 34.96
CA ILE A 432 16.87 2.63 34.69
C ILE A 432 16.85 3.95 33.90
N PRO A 433 17.24 5.08 34.53
CA PRO A 433 17.44 6.32 33.81
C PRO A 433 18.52 6.18 32.73
N LEU A 434 18.27 6.74 31.55
CA LEU A 434 19.25 6.81 30.47
C LEU A 434 20.21 7.98 30.74
N LYS A 435 21.51 7.69 30.75
CA LYS A 435 22.59 8.68 30.92
C LYS A 435 22.56 9.70 29.79
N GLU A 436 22.29 9.23 28.58
CA GLU A 436 22.07 10.06 27.40
C GLU A 436 20.62 9.89 26.96
N LYS A 437 19.78 10.89 27.24
CA LYS A 437 18.37 10.88 26.83
C LYS A 437 18.26 10.86 25.30
N VAL A 438 17.28 10.14 24.76
CA VAL A 438 17.16 9.92 23.31
C VAL A 438 16.00 10.73 22.74
N HIS A 439 16.30 11.60 21.78
CA HIS A 439 15.28 12.33 21.04
C HIS A 439 14.67 11.46 19.93
N LEU A 440 13.38 11.16 20.05
CA LEU A 440 12.58 10.37 19.14
C LEU A 440 11.65 11.27 18.34
N ASP A 441 11.60 11.10 17.02
CA ASP A 441 10.69 11.84 16.16
C ASP A 441 9.25 11.34 16.31
N LYS A 442 8.28 12.18 15.96
CA LYS A 442 6.85 11.78 15.94
C LYS A 442 6.62 10.62 14.98
N GLY A 443 5.94 9.57 15.45
CA GLY A 443 5.63 8.37 14.66
C GLY A 443 6.85 7.51 14.33
N GLU A 444 7.99 7.74 14.98
CA GLU A 444 9.21 6.95 14.84
C GLU A 444 9.08 5.61 15.56
N LYS A 445 9.48 4.54 14.87
CA LYS A 445 9.71 3.25 15.50
C LYS A 445 11.09 3.19 16.11
N PHE A 446 11.15 2.82 17.38
CA PHE A 446 12.37 2.64 18.13
C PHE A 446 12.31 1.32 18.89
N SER A 447 13.44 0.81 19.34
CA SER A 447 13.47 -0.36 20.21
C SER A 447 14.34 -0.13 21.43
N VAL A 448 13.97 -0.82 22.51
CA VAL A 448 14.80 -0.98 23.70
C VAL A 448 15.32 -2.40 23.67
N VAL A 449 16.65 -2.56 23.59
CA VAL A 449 17.32 -3.85 23.65
C VAL A 449 18.18 -3.90 24.91
N ILE A 450 18.01 -4.96 25.70
CA ILE A 450 18.75 -5.18 26.94
C ILE A 450 19.44 -6.54 26.89
N THR A 451 20.77 -6.54 27.00
CA THR A 451 21.58 -7.74 27.17
C THR A 451 21.75 -8.03 28.65
N PHE A 452 21.47 -9.26 29.08
CA PHE A 452 21.56 -9.67 30.49
C PHE A 452 22.69 -10.65 30.71
N THR A 453 23.53 -10.38 31.71
CA THR A 453 24.57 -11.30 32.18
C THR A 453 24.39 -11.55 33.67
N ASN A 454 24.02 -12.77 34.04
CA ASN A 454 24.10 -13.19 35.43
C ASN A 454 25.57 -13.38 35.82
N ARG A 455 26.03 -12.59 36.79
CA ARG A 455 27.40 -12.63 37.29
C ARG A 455 27.74 -13.95 38.00
N SER A 456 26.74 -14.71 38.43
CA SER A 456 26.90 -16.07 38.96
C SER A 456 27.04 -17.15 37.88
N GLY A 457 26.90 -16.80 36.60
CA GLY A 457 27.11 -17.72 35.47
C GLY A 457 25.88 -18.52 35.01
N THR A 458 24.76 -18.46 35.73
CA THR A 458 23.55 -19.23 35.39
C THR A 458 22.65 -18.50 34.38
N ASN A 459 21.62 -19.19 33.88
CA ASN A 459 20.62 -18.61 33.00
C ASN A 459 19.83 -17.48 33.68
N VAL A 460 19.25 -16.60 32.87
CA VAL A 460 18.45 -15.47 33.33
C VAL A 460 16.97 -15.82 33.17
N LEU A 461 16.19 -15.56 34.21
CA LEU A 461 14.74 -15.72 34.28
C LEU A 461 14.10 -14.32 34.17
N LEU A 462 13.71 -13.96 32.96
CA LEU A 462 13.12 -12.65 32.67
C LEU A 462 11.60 -12.76 32.78
N ASN A 463 10.96 -11.89 33.58
CA ASN A 463 9.50 -11.94 33.70
C ASN A 463 8.84 -11.56 32.37
N ILE A 464 7.72 -12.23 32.09
CA ILE A 464 6.92 -12.03 30.88
C ILE A 464 5.47 -11.75 31.25
N ASP A 465 4.70 -11.37 30.25
CA ASP A 465 3.25 -11.37 30.27
C ASP A 465 2.72 -12.43 29.30
N LYS A 466 1.69 -13.17 29.71
CA LYS A 466 1.11 -14.29 28.96
C LYS A 466 -0.30 -14.61 29.49
N SER A 467 -1.15 -15.14 28.62
CA SER A 467 -2.46 -15.67 29.01
C SER A 467 -2.31 -16.88 29.93
N ASP A 468 -3.14 -16.94 30.98
CA ASP A 468 -3.07 -17.99 32.00
C ASP A 468 -4.44 -18.32 32.59
N THR A 469 -4.75 -19.62 32.62
CA THR A 469 -6.00 -20.17 33.17
C THR A 469 -5.73 -21.22 34.25
N ARG A 470 -4.52 -21.24 34.84
CA ARG A 470 -4.16 -22.17 35.92
C ARG A 470 -4.97 -21.97 37.20
N TYR A 471 -5.51 -20.76 37.40
CA TYR A 471 -6.35 -20.44 38.56
C TYR A 471 -7.82 -20.73 38.25
N SER A 472 -8.48 -21.51 39.10
CA SER A 472 -9.90 -21.86 38.91
C SER A 472 -10.86 -20.67 39.03
N ASP A 473 -10.41 -19.61 39.70
CA ASP A 473 -11.16 -18.40 40.04
C ASP A 473 -10.53 -17.13 39.43
N MET A 474 -9.55 -17.26 38.53
CA MET A 474 -8.97 -16.14 37.79
C MET A 474 -8.49 -16.56 36.40
N HIS A 475 -8.89 -15.82 35.37
CA HIS A 475 -8.37 -15.95 34.02
C HIS A 475 -7.59 -14.70 33.63
N ILE A 476 -6.35 -14.89 33.23
CA ILE A 476 -5.49 -13.84 32.67
C ILE A 476 -5.52 -13.98 31.15
N THR A 477 -5.84 -12.89 30.47
CA THR A 477 -5.80 -12.80 29.01
C THR A 477 -4.76 -11.76 28.64
N ASN A 478 -3.75 -12.15 27.88
CA ASN A 478 -2.76 -11.26 27.30
C ASN A 478 -2.92 -11.25 25.78
N HIS A 479 -2.87 -10.06 25.19
CA HIS A 479 -2.89 -9.82 23.75
C HIS A 479 -1.48 -9.46 23.27
N THR A 480 -0.88 -10.36 22.50
CA THR A 480 0.43 -10.15 21.85
C THR A 480 0.25 -9.98 20.36
N GLU A 481 1.16 -9.23 19.73
CA GLU A 481 1.22 -9.14 18.27
C GLU A 481 2.64 -9.35 17.74
N ALA A 482 2.74 -10.03 16.59
CA ALA A 482 3.99 -10.18 15.85
C ALA A 482 4.65 -8.81 15.62
N GLY A 483 5.94 -8.72 15.93
CA GLY A 483 6.71 -7.50 15.77
C GLY A 483 6.92 -6.68 17.04
N GLN A 484 6.39 -7.11 18.19
CA GLN A 484 6.39 -6.30 19.42
C GLN A 484 7.53 -6.63 20.37
N SER A 485 7.72 -7.91 20.72
CA SER A 485 8.53 -8.34 21.85
C SER A 485 9.41 -9.54 21.48
N PHE A 486 10.68 -9.50 21.87
CA PHE A 486 11.67 -10.47 21.41
C PHE A 486 12.63 -10.91 22.49
N VAL A 487 13.13 -12.14 22.34
CA VAL A 487 14.36 -12.62 22.98
C VAL A 487 15.40 -12.93 21.91
N GLY A 488 16.63 -12.47 22.11
CA GLY A 488 17.72 -12.55 21.15
C GLY A 488 18.87 -13.42 21.67
N ASN A 489 19.58 -14.08 20.77
CA ASN A 489 20.76 -14.84 21.14
C ASN A 489 21.93 -13.93 21.60
N LYS A 490 23.00 -14.54 22.14
CA LYS A 490 24.18 -13.82 22.66
C LYS A 490 24.83 -12.83 21.67
N ASN A 491 24.72 -13.09 20.36
CA ASN A 491 25.32 -12.24 19.33
C ASN A 491 24.34 -11.21 18.76
N GLY A 492 23.09 -11.19 19.22
CA GLY A 492 22.04 -10.27 18.75
C GLY A 492 21.68 -10.44 17.27
N ASN A 493 22.06 -11.57 16.65
CA ASN A 493 21.85 -11.81 15.21
C ASN A 493 20.65 -12.72 14.90
N VAL A 494 20.12 -13.40 15.91
CA VAL A 494 18.87 -14.17 15.82
C VAL A 494 17.93 -13.70 16.93
N TRP A 495 16.70 -13.37 16.53
CA TRP A 495 15.64 -12.90 17.41
C TRP A 495 14.43 -13.82 17.29
N TYR A 496 13.86 -14.19 18.44
CA TYR A 496 12.66 -14.99 18.56
C TYR A 496 11.53 -14.06 19.00
N ASP A 497 10.52 -13.95 18.15
CA ASP A 497 9.32 -13.15 18.44
C ASP A 497 8.46 -13.89 19.49
N GLY A 498 8.13 -13.19 20.57
CA GLY A 498 7.33 -13.69 21.68
C GLY A 498 5.89 -14.04 21.29
N ASP A 499 5.38 -13.43 20.22
CA ASP A 499 4.04 -13.74 19.67
C ASP A 499 3.90 -15.22 19.27
N ASN A 500 4.98 -15.84 18.79
CA ASN A 500 4.97 -17.26 18.42
C ASN A 500 4.62 -18.18 19.62
N GLU A 501 4.91 -17.72 20.83
CA GLU A 501 4.69 -18.44 22.09
C GLU A 501 3.63 -17.73 22.97
N GLY A 502 2.99 -16.69 22.44
CA GLY A 502 1.96 -15.88 23.11
C GLY A 502 2.44 -15.17 24.36
N TYR A 503 3.63 -14.54 24.33
CA TYR A 503 4.11 -13.73 25.45
C TYR A 503 4.79 -12.42 25.04
N SER A 504 4.78 -11.45 25.95
CA SER A 504 5.56 -10.21 25.88
C SER A 504 6.59 -10.13 27.01
N VAL A 505 7.82 -9.72 26.74
CA VAL A 505 8.80 -9.46 27.82
C VAL A 505 8.47 -8.16 28.53
N ARG A 506 8.62 -8.14 29.86
CA ARG A 506 8.34 -6.97 30.70
C ARG A 506 9.48 -5.94 30.63
N ILE A 507 9.64 -5.32 29.46
CA ILE A 507 10.55 -4.20 29.22
C ILE A 507 9.69 -2.98 28.89
N LYS A 508 9.90 -1.84 29.54
CA LYS A 508 9.10 -0.62 29.29
C LYS A 508 9.99 0.55 28.88
N ALA A 509 9.40 1.54 28.24
CA ALA A 509 10.07 2.79 27.85
C ALA A 509 9.29 4.00 28.37
N PHE A 510 10.00 4.96 28.96
CA PHE A 510 9.42 6.13 29.62
C PHE A 510 9.88 7.40 28.90
N THR A 511 8.93 8.18 28.40
CA THR A 511 9.22 9.35 27.58
C THR A 511 8.57 10.62 28.13
N ALA A 512 9.20 11.75 27.83
CA ALA A 512 8.67 13.09 28.05
C ALA A 512 8.44 13.80 26.70
N ASN A 513 7.60 14.81 26.68
CA ASN A 513 7.39 15.66 25.52
C ASN A 513 8.67 16.43 25.17
N ALA A 514 9.08 16.40 23.91
CA ALA A 514 10.22 17.19 23.47
C ALA A 514 9.86 18.69 23.35
N ALA A 515 10.58 19.53 24.09
CA ALA A 515 10.38 20.98 24.04
C ALA A 515 10.80 21.61 22.69
N VAL A 516 11.76 21.00 22.01
CA VAL A 516 12.30 21.46 20.72
C VAL A 516 12.28 20.32 19.69
N PRO A 517 12.32 20.60 18.38
CA PRO A 517 12.48 19.56 17.36
C PRO A 517 13.76 18.75 17.53
N ASN A 518 13.77 17.51 17.02
CA ASN A 518 14.94 16.64 17.07
C ASN A 518 16.14 17.27 16.37
N PRO A 519 17.28 17.45 17.05
CA PRO A 519 18.49 17.99 16.42
C PRO A 519 19.08 17.01 15.39
N ASN A 520 18.80 15.71 15.55
CA ASN A 520 19.21 14.65 14.63
C ASN A 520 17.96 13.91 14.14
N PRO A 521 17.13 14.56 13.29
CA PRO A 521 15.88 13.99 12.85
C PRO A 521 16.14 12.74 12.03
N ARG A 522 15.20 11.80 12.15
CA ARG A 522 15.22 10.52 11.46
C ARG A 522 15.33 10.77 9.95
N THR A 523 16.26 10.07 9.30
CA THR A 523 16.36 10.08 7.84
C THR A 523 15.80 8.76 7.32
N THR A 524 14.65 8.82 6.66
CA THR A 524 14.05 7.64 6.01
C THR A 524 14.21 7.80 4.51
N LEU A 525 15.14 7.05 3.94
CA LEU A 525 15.38 7.04 2.50
C LEU A 525 14.15 6.49 1.76
N LEU A 526 13.92 7.01 0.55
CA LEU A 526 12.90 6.49 -0.35
C LEU A 526 13.51 5.33 -1.13
N GLU A 527 12.88 4.15 -1.07
CA GLU A 527 13.36 2.93 -1.70
C GLU A 527 12.66 2.68 -3.04
N GLU A 528 11.33 2.85 -3.08
CA GLU A 528 10.52 2.60 -4.27
C GLU A 528 9.40 3.63 -4.45
N ILE A 529 8.97 3.81 -5.70
CA ILE A 529 7.77 4.58 -6.04
C ILE A 529 6.85 3.75 -6.93
N PHE A 530 5.54 3.95 -6.76
CA PHE A 530 4.52 3.27 -7.54
C PHE A 530 3.57 4.26 -8.18
N LEU A 531 2.93 3.84 -9.26
CA LEU A 531 1.80 4.56 -9.84
C LEU A 531 0.51 3.82 -9.54
N ASN A 532 -0.55 4.58 -9.24
CA ASN A 532 -1.89 4.04 -9.02
C ASN A 532 -2.47 3.24 -10.20
N LYS A 533 -1.85 3.29 -11.39
CA LYS A 533 -2.26 2.55 -12.58
C LYS A 533 -1.04 2.11 -13.39
N ALA A 534 -0.92 0.81 -13.67
CA ALA A 534 0.08 0.29 -14.60
C ALA A 534 -0.30 0.50 -16.09
N ASN A 535 -1.61 0.53 -16.38
CA ASN A 535 -2.17 0.75 -17.71
C ASN A 535 -3.33 1.74 -17.62
N LEU A 536 -3.42 2.65 -18.59
CA LEU A 536 -4.49 3.64 -18.69
C LEU A 536 -4.97 3.77 -20.14
N THR A 537 -6.25 3.52 -20.37
CA THR A 537 -6.89 3.75 -21.67
C THR A 537 -7.69 5.04 -21.64
N LEU A 538 -7.44 5.92 -22.60
CA LEU A 538 -8.15 7.19 -22.77
C LEU A 538 -8.77 7.24 -24.17
N ASN A 539 -9.91 7.91 -24.33
CA ASN A 539 -10.31 8.38 -25.66
C ASN A 539 -9.50 9.64 -26.01
N LYS A 540 -9.37 9.96 -27.30
CA LYS A 540 -8.76 11.20 -27.77
C LYS A 540 -9.43 12.41 -27.09
N ASN A 541 -8.62 13.36 -26.63
CA ASN A 541 -8.95 14.50 -25.77
C ASN A 541 -9.44 14.14 -24.34
N GLY A 542 -9.52 12.86 -24.01
CA GLY A 542 -9.79 12.40 -22.65
C GLY A 542 -8.60 12.64 -21.73
N THR A 543 -8.88 12.85 -20.44
CA THR A 543 -7.86 13.09 -19.42
C THR A 543 -8.02 12.15 -18.23
N SER A 544 -6.94 11.81 -17.55
CA SER A 544 -6.93 11.12 -16.25
C SER A 544 -5.67 11.51 -15.48
N THR A 545 -5.73 11.52 -14.16
CA THR A 545 -4.56 11.80 -13.31
C THR A 545 -3.91 10.49 -12.84
N LEU A 546 -2.58 10.45 -12.91
CA LEU A 546 -1.75 9.43 -12.28
C LEU A 546 -1.24 9.98 -10.94
N ARG A 547 -1.23 9.13 -9.90
CA ARG A 547 -0.74 9.48 -8.56
C ARG A 547 0.44 8.60 -8.20
N VAL A 548 1.45 9.19 -7.58
CA VAL A 548 2.62 8.47 -7.06
C VAL A 548 2.34 8.07 -5.60
N SER A 549 2.64 6.84 -5.25
CA SER A 549 2.81 6.40 -3.85
C SER A 549 4.27 6.00 -3.60
N TYR A 550 4.67 5.98 -2.33
CA TYR A 550 6.06 5.90 -1.90
C TYR A 550 6.25 4.69 -0.98
N SER A 551 7.39 4.01 -1.06
CA SER A 551 7.80 3.01 -0.09
C SER A 551 9.22 3.29 0.40
N PRO A 552 9.44 3.34 1.72
CA PRO A 552 8.40 3.39 2.75
C PRO A 552 7.60 4.72 2.66
N GLU A 553 6.32 4.69 3.05
CA GLU A 553 5.39 5.83 2.88
C GLU A 553 5.84 7.08 3.66
N ASP A 554 6.46 6.83 4.81
CA ASP A 554 6.92 7.80 5.80
C ASP A 554 8.37 8.26 5.55
N THR A 555 8.84 8.13 4.31
CA THR A 555 10.11 8.69 3.83
C THR A 555 10.20 10.20 4.10
N THR A 556 11.40 10.66 4.46
CA THR A 556 11.69 12.07 4.77
C THR A 556 12.38 12.81 3.62
N VAL A 557 12.67 12.13 2.51
CA VAL A 557 13.29 12.77 1.34
C VAL A 557 12.25 13.58 0.54
N ASP A 558 12.74 14.54 -0.28
CA ASP A 558 11.88 15.35 -1.14
C ASP A 558 11.05 14.48 -2.10
N LYS A 559 9.72 14.63 -2.03
CA LYS A 559 8.73 13.90 -2.82
C LYS A 559 8.46 14.52 -4.19
N LYS A 560 9.27 15.49 -4.63
CA LYS A 560 9.16 16.17 -5.94
C LYS A 560 9.16 15.17 -7.10
N VAL A 561 8.03 15.10 -7.81
CA VAL A 561 7.84 14.22 -8.96
C VAL A 561 8.15 14.96 -10.27
N THR A 562 8.99 14.34 -11.10
CA THR A 562 9.19 14.76 -12.50
C THR A 562 8.45 13.81 -13.43
N TRP A 563 7.57 14.34 -14.27
CA TRP A 563 6.78 13.57 -15.22
C TRP A 563 7.33 13.70 -16.64
N THR A 564 7.40 12.59 -17.36
CA THR A 564 7.82 12.56 -18.77
C THR A 564 6.92 11.66 -19.60
N SER A 565 6.78 11.99 -20.90
CA SER A 565 6.10 11.14 -21.89
C SER A 565 7.09 10.68 -22.93
N LYS A 566 7.17 9.37 -23.17
CA LYS A 566 8.00 8.78 -24.23
C LYS A 566 7.59 9.30 -25.63
N ASN A 567 6.32 9.64 -25.81
CA ASN A 567 5.81 10.24 -27.04
C ASN A 567 4.67 11.22 -26.71
N SER A 568 5.04 12.48 -26.49
CA SER A 568 4.14 13.57 -26.16
C SER A 568 3.09 13.86 -27.24
N LYS A 569 3.27 13.39 -28.47
CA LYS A 569 2.27 13.54 -29.55
C LYS A 569 1.13 12.52 -29.45
N ILE A 570 1.30 11.43 -28.69
CA ILE A 570 0.26 10.43 -28.42
C ILE A 570 -0.48 10.78 -27.13
N ALA A 571 0.27 11.00 -26.04
CA ALA A 571 -0.28 11.48 -24.79
C ALA A 571 0.72 12.41 -24.08
N SER A 572 0.23 13.52 -23.54
CA SER A 572 1.01 14.46 -22.73
C SER A 572 0.70 14.27 -21.25
N VAL A 573 1.61 14.70 -20.38
CA VAL A 573 1.43 14.73 -18.92
C VAL A 573 1.90 16.08 -18.39
N ASP A 574 1.18 16.67 -17.44
CA ASP A 574 1.58 17.92 -16.79
C ASP A 574 2.36 17.69 -15.48
N LYS A 575 2.76 18.78 -14.81
CA LYS A 575 3.52 18.74 -13.54
C LYS A 575 2.77 18.06 -12.39
N ASN A 576 1.44 17.93 -12.48
CA ASN A 576 0.58 17.35 -11.45
C ASN A 576 0.18 15.90 -11.79
N GLY A 577 0.78 15.30 -12.83
CA GLY A 577 0.47 13.94 -13.26
C GLY A 577 -0.84 13.81 -14.06
N LYS A 578 -1.42 14.92 -14.53
CA LYS A 578 -2.62 14.88 -15.39
C LYS A 578 -2.22 14.50 -16.81
N VAL A 579 -2.64 13.32 -17.23
CA VAL A 579 -2.40 12.77 -18.57
C VAL A 579 -3.55 13.17 -19.50
N MET A 580 -3.23 13.61 -20.72
CA MET A 580 -4.19 13.90 -21.79
C MET A 580 -3.87 13.08 -23.03
N GLY A 581 -4.85 12.35 -23.56
CA GLY A 581 -4.72 11.60 -24.81
C GLY A 581 -4.87 12.53 -26.02
N LEU A 582 -3.84 12.66 -26.85
CA LEU A 582 -3.80 13.61 -27.97
C LEU A 582 -4.02 12.94 -29.33
N ARG A 583 -3.47 11.75 -29.53
CA ARG A 583 -3.56 11.01 -30.81
C ARG A 583 -3.66 9.52 -30.56
N ALA A 584 -4.43 8.83 -31.41
CA ALA A 584 -4.53 7.37 -31.37
C ALA A 584 -3.14 6.70 -31.38
N GLY A 585 -2.95 5.72 -30.49
CA GLY A 585 -1.69 5.00 -30.35
C GLY A 585 -1.41 4.61 -28.90
N SER A 586 -0.19 4.11 -28.65
CA SER A 586 0.28 3.78 -27.32
C SER A 586 1.61 4.47 -27.01
N THR A 587 1.77 4.94 -25.78
CA THR A 587 2.98 5.55 -25.25
C THR A 587 3.17 5.19 -23.78
N VAL A 588 4.28 5.58 -23.17
CA VAL A 588 4.56 5.38 -21.74
C VAL A 588 4.73 6.75 -21.09
N ILE A 589 4.09 6.93 -19.94
CA ILE A 589 4.33 8.05 -19.02
C ILE A 589 5.18 7.53 -17.86
N THR A 590 6.23 8.27 -17.52
CA THR A 590 7.16 7.93 -16.44
C THR A 590 7.11 9.02 -15.38
N ALA A 591 6.89 8.62 -14.12
CA ALA A 591 7.14 9.44 -12.94
C ALA A 591 8.55 9.14 -12.41
N ARG A 592 9.27 10.18 -12.00
CA ARG A 592 10.61 10.08 -11.39
C ARG A 592 10.67 10.87 -10.10
N VAL A 593 11.22 10.27 -9.05
CA VAL A 593 11.54 10.92 -7.76
C VAL A 593 12.97 10.54 -7.42
N GLY A 594 13.88 11.51 -7.36
CA GLY A 594 15.31 11.24 -7.27
C GLY A 594 15.81 10.33 -8.41
N ASN A 595 16.31 9.15 -8.05
CA ASN A 595 16.77 8.11 -8.99
C ASN A 595 15.74 7.03 -9.32
N LEU A 596 14.60 7.02 -8.62
CA LEU A 596 13.57 6.01 -8.77
C LEU A 596 12.56 6.39 -9.85
N THR A 597 12.04 5.40 -10.57
CA THR A 597 11.05 5.62 -11.63
C THR A 597 9.90 4.63 -11.57
N ALA A 598 8.69 5.11 -11.84
CA ALA A 598 7.51 4.28 -12.07
C ALA A 598 6.85 4.62 -13.41
N GLN A 599 6.27 3.62 -14.08
CA GLN A 599 5.78 3.75 -15.46
C GLN A 599 4.32 3.34 -15.60
N CYS A 600 3.59 4.06 -16.45
CA CYS A 600 2.22 3.74 -16.85
C CYS A 600 2.14 3.68 -18.38
N ARG A 601 1.63 2.57 -18.92
CA ARG A 601 1.34 2.44 -20.35
C ARG A 601 0.02 3.13 -20.68
N ILE A 602 0.07 4.11 -21.56
CA ILE A 602 -1.10 4.84 -22.04
C ILE A 602 -1.52 4.28 -23.40
N THR A 603 -2.81 4.02 -23.55
CA THR A 603 -3.44 3.68 -24.84
C THR A 603 -4.52 4.71 -25.15
N VAL A 604 -4.34 5.47 -26.22
CA VAL A 604 -5.33 6.45 -26.67
C VAL A 604 -6.14 5.84 -27.80
N LYS A 605 -7.46 5.74 -27.59
CA LYS A 605 -8.44 5.30 -28.58
C LYS A 605 -9.02 6.50 -29.31
N SER A 606 -9.31 6.32 -30.60
CA SER A 606 -10.05 7.28 -31.42
C SER A 606 -11.28 6.56 -31.96
N PRO A 607 -12.43 6.61 -31.26
CA PRO A 607 -13.64 5.91 -31.68
C PRO A 607 -14.15 6.40 -33.05
N LEU A 608 -14.73 5.50 -33.85
CA LEU A 608 -15.28 5.83 -35.16
C LEU A 608 -16.61 6.59 -35.02
N ASN A 609 -16.65 7.83 -35.51
CA ASN A 609 -17.83 8.67 -35.50
C ASN A 609 -18.73 8.39 -36.71
N HIS A 610 -18.20 8.44 -37.93
CA HIS A 610 -18.98 8.14 -39.13
C HIS A 610 -18.09 7.71 -40.30
N ILE A 611 -18.73 7.21 -41.35
CA ILE A 611 -18.08 6.84 -42.62
C ILE A 611 -18.73 7.60 -43.77
N VAL A 612 -17.97 7.89 -44.82
CA VAL A 612 -18.44 8.59 -46.02
C VAL A 612 -18.01 7.82 -47.25
N LEU A 613 -18.83 7.84 -48.31
CA LEU A 613 -18.48 7.25 -49.60
C LEU A 613 -17.93 8.32 -50.55
N THR A 614 -16.97 7.96 -51.41
CA THR A 614 -16.39 8.86 -52.43
C THR A 614 -17.40 9.51 -53.37
N LYS A 615 -18.59 8.92 -53.51
CA LYS A 615 -19.68 9.43 -54.36
C LYS A 615 -21.01 9.17 -53.67
N ALA A 616 -21.80 10.21 -53.47
CA ALA A 616 -23.16 10.10 -52.94
C ALA A 616 -24.16 9.66 -54.03
N LYS A 617 -23.90 10.00 -55.29
CA LYS A 617 -24.73 9.63 -56.45
C LYS A 617 -23.88 9.19 -57.62
N LEU A 618 -24.38 8.24 -58.41
CA LEU A 618 -23.71 7.70 -59.59
C LEU A 618 -24.73 7.38 -60.68
N THR A 619 -24.48 7.84 -61.91
CA THR A 619 -25.26 7.41 -63.08
C THR A 619 -24.42 6.47 -63.95
N LEU A 620 -24.91 5.28 -64.22
CA LEU A 620 -24.26 4.25 -65.03
C LEU A 620 -25.15 3.79 -66.18
N THR A 621 -24.57 3.01 -67.09
CA THR A 621 -25.31 2.25 -68.10
C THR A 621 -25.06 0.76 -67.89
N PRO A 622 -25.95 -0.13 -68.36
CA PRO A 622 -25.78 -1.56 -68.17
C PRO A 622 -24.38 -2.04 -68.57
N LYS A 623 -23.81 -2.94 -67.77
CA LYS A 623 -22.44 -3.50 -67.86
C LYS A 623 -21.29 -2.57 -67.49
N MET A 624 -21.52 -1.28 -67.24
CA MET A 624 -20.46 -0.42 -66.69
C MET A 624 -20.23 -0.71 -65.21
N THR A 625 -18.99 -0.50 -64.77
CA THR A 625 -18.58 -0.62 -63.38
C THR A 625 -18.07 0.71 -62.83
N SER A 626 -18.15 0.89 -61.50
CA SER A 626 -17.51 2.02 -60.81
C SER A 626 -17.11 1.61 -59.40
N LYS A 627 -15.96 2.10 -58.93
CA LYS A 627 -15.45 1.80 -57.58
C LYS A 627 -15.83 2.92 -56.61
N LEU A 628 -16.42 2.56 -55.48
CA LEU A 628 -16.59 3.41 -54.30
C LEU A 628 -15.45 3.13 -53.31
N LYS A 629 -14.90 4.18 -52.70
CA LYS A 629 -14.04 4.06 -51.52
C LYS A 629 -14.77 4.59 -50.29
N VAL A 630 -14.48 4.01 -49.12
CA VAL A 630 -15.01 4.46 -47.82
C VAL A 630 -13.92 5.30 -47.14
N THR A 631 -14.28 6.50 -46.69
CA THR A 631 -13.46 7.36 -45.83
C THR A 631 -13.99 7.27 -44.40
N PHE A 632 -13.09 7.16 -43.42
CA PHE A 632 -13.42 7.01 -42.00
C PHE A 632 -13.19 8.35 -41.28
N TYR A 633 -14.11 8.71 -40.38
CA TYR A 633 -14.01 9.93 -39.59
C TYR A 633 -14.18 9.61 -38.09
N PRO A 634 -13.18 9.94 -37.26
CA PRO A 634 -11.87 10.49 -37.65
C PRO A 634 -11.02 9.47 -38.44
N SER A 635 -10.10 9.96 -39.26
CA SER A 635 -9.26 9.12 -40.13
C SER A 635 -8.23 8.28 -39.37
N ASP A 636 -7.93 8.67 -38.12
CA ASP A 636 -7.07 7.96 -37.17
C ASP A 636 -7.84 7.00 -36.26
N THR A 637 -9.08 6.65 -36.64
CA THR A 637 -9.92 5.73 -35.84
C THR A 637 -9.17 4.44 -35.48
N THR A 638 -9.29 4.03 -34.22
CA THR A 638 -8.78 2.75 -33.70
C THR A 638 -9.78 1.61 -33.86
N ASP A 639 -11.03 1.90 -34.19
CA ASP A 639 -12.06 0.88 -34.43
C ASP A 639 -11.84 0.11 -35.74
N SER A 640 -12.44 -1.08 -35.85
CA SER A 640 -12.34 -1.94 -37.03
C SER A 640 -12.78 -1.23 -38.32
N ARG A 641 -11.99 -1.42 -39.39
CA ARG A 641 -12.28 -0.90 -40.74
C ARG A 641 -12.92 -1.93 -41.67
N LYS A 642 -13.48 -3.01 -41.12
CA LYS A 642 -14.14 -4.05 -41.92
C LYS A 642 -15.45 -3.51 -42.51
N ILE A 643 -15.53 -3.49 -43.84
CA ILE A 643 -16.69 -2.95 -44.59
C ILE A 643 -17.55 -4.09 -45.11
N THR A 644 -18.86 -4.01 -44.84
CA THR A 644 -19.88 -4.86 -45.47
C THR A 644 -20.63 -4.05 -46.52
N TRP A 645 -20.73 -4.58 -47.75
CA TRP A 645 -21.41 -3.94 -48.86
C TRP A 645 -22.74 -4.62 -49.16
N SER A 646 -23.78 -3.84 -49.47
CA SER A 646 -25.07 -4.36 -49.92
C SER A 646 -25.70 -3.47 -51.00
N SER A 647 -26.59 -4.07 -51.78
CA SER A 647 -27.45 -3.37 -52.74
C SER A 647 -28.90 -3.70 -52.43
N ASN A 648 -29.77 -2.69 -52.38
CA ASN A 648 -31.21 -2.90 -52.19
C ASN A 648 -31.90 -3.43 -53.46
N GLN A 649 -31.27 -3.29 -54.64
CA GLN A 649 -31.84 -3.66 -55.94
C GLN A 649 -30.77 -4.33 -56.81
N LYS A 650 -30.45 -5.60 -56.49
CA LYS A 650 -29.42 -6.38 -57.18
C LYS A 650 -29.67 -6.55 -58.69
N LYS A 651 -30.95 -6.51 -59.13
CA LYS A 651 -31.34 -6.54 -60.55
C LYS A 651 -30.99 -5.23 -61.29
N VAL A 652 -30.79 -4.13 -60.56
CA VAL A 652 -30.40 -2.81 -61.11
C VAL A 652 -28.88 -2.61 -60.99
N ALA A 653 -28.31 -2.84 -59.81
CA ALA A 653 -26.86 -2.77 -59.58
C ALA A 653 -26.41 -3.75 -58.49
N THR A 654 -25.27 -4.42 -58.69
CA THR A 654 -24.62 -5.25 -57.67
C THR A 654 -23.35 -4.59 -57.15
N VAL A 655 -22.88 -4.98 -55.97
CA VAL A 655 -21.63 -4.49 -55.40
C VAL A 655 -20.82 -5.64 -54.80
N LYS A 656 -19.52 -5.69 -55.10
CA LYS A 656 -18.56 -6.60 -54.47
C LYS A 656 -17.27 -5.84 -54.18
N ASN A 657 -16.82 -5.85 -52.93
CA ASN A 657 -15.59 -5.16 -52.49
C ASN A 657 -15.54 -3.67 -52.94
N GLY A 658 -16.67 -2.97 -52.85
CA GLY A 658 -16.80 -1.56 -53.27
C GLY A 658 -16.86 -1.33 -54.78
N VAL A 659 -16.80 -2.38 -55.61
CA VAL A 659 -17.00 -2.27 -57.07
C VAL A 659 -18.46 -2.50 -57.39
N ILE A 660 -19.11 -1.47 -57.91
CA ILE A 660 -20.49 -1.50 -58.39
C ILE A 660 -20.49 -2.00 -59.84
N THR A 661 -21.40 -2.91 -60.16
CA THR A 661 -21.69 -3.36 -61.54
C THR A 661 -23.14 -3.03 -61.88
N ALA A 662 -23.36 -2.23 -62.92
CA ALA A 662 -24.70 -1.92 -63.40
C ALA A 662 -25.30 -3.12 -64.17
N VAL A 663 -26.46 -3.59 -63.76
CA VAL A 663 -27.13 -4.78 -64.29
C VAL A 663 -28.31 -4.37 -65.19
N GLY A 664 -29.30 -3.68 -64.64
CA GLY A 664 -30.56 -3.31 -65.31
C GLY A 664 -30.92 -1.85 -65.12
N VAL A 665 -31.79 -1.32 -65.97
CA VAL A 665 -32.27 0.08 -65.90
C VAL A 665 -33.10 0.27 -64.64
N GLY A 666 -32.87 1.36 -63.90
CA GLY A 666 -33.59 1.66 -62.66
C GLY A 666 -32.76 2.48 -61.68
N LYS A 667 -33.23 2.57 -60.43
CA LYS A 667 -32.51 3.15 -59.30
C LYS A 667 -32.19 2.06 -58.27
N ALA A 668 -30.98 2.10 -57.71
CA ALA A 668 -30.53 1.23 -56.64
C ALA A 668 -29.76 2.04 -55.60
N GLU A 669 -29.72 1.57 -54.38
CA GLU A 669 -28.88 2.11 -53.30
C GLU A 669 -27.81 1.10 -52.96
N ILE A 670 -26.55 1.56 -52.98
CA ILE A 670 -25.39 0.79 -52.56
C ILE A 670 -24.99 1.28 -51.18
N LYS A 671 -25.09 0.41 -50.16
CA LYS A 671 -24.80 0.71 -48.76
C LYS A 671 -23.47 0.08 -48.34
N ALA A 672 -22.60 0.87 -47.74
CA ALA A 672 -21.43 0.40 -46.98
C ALA A 672 -21.73 0.49 -45.48
N LYS A 673 -21.42 -0.56 -44.73
CA LYS A 673 -21.60 -0.63 -43.27
C LYS A 673 -20.28 -1.00 -42.59
N VAL A 674 -19.95 -0.30 -41.50
CA VAL A 674 -18.80 -0.58 -40.62
C VAL A 674 -19.31 -0.50 -39.18
N GLY A 675 -19.36 -1.63 -38.48
CA GLY A 675 -20.00 -1.72 -37.16
C GLY A 675 -21.46 -1.23 -37.21
N LYS A 676 -21.79 -0.21 -36.39
CA LYS A 676 -23.11 0.43 -36.36
C LYS A 676 -23.28 1.58 -37.38
N ARG A 677 -22.22 1.99 -38.09
CA ARG A 677 -22.24 3.14 -39.01
C ARG A 677 -22.50 2.69 -40.45
N SER A 678 -23.18 3.52 -41.24
CA SER A 678 -23.41 3.24 -42.65
C SER A 678 -23.38 4.50 -43.52
N ALA A 679 -23.00 4.34 -44.79
CA ALA A 679 -23.11 5.37 -45.83
C ALA A 679 -23.73 4.76 -47.08
N VAL A 680 -24.45 5.57 -47.85
CA VAL A 680 -25.24 5.14 -49.02
C VAL A 680 -24.84 5.93 -50.27
N CYS A 681 -24.81 5.24 -51.41
CA CYS A 681 -24.66 5.84 -52.74
C CYS A 681 -25.88 5.48 -53.60
N GLU A 682 -26.55 6.49 -54.13
CA GLU A 682 -27.66 6.32 -55.07
C GLU A 682 -27.11 6.04 -56.48
N VAL A 683 -27.41 4.86 -57.02
CA VAL A 683 -27.03 4.44 -58.36
C VAL A 683 -28.24 4.51 -59.29
N THR A 684 -28.17 5.32 -60.33
CA THR A 684 -29.17 5.36 -61.40
C THR A 684 -28.60 4.73 -62.67
N VAL A 685 -29.25 3.69 -63.18
CA VAL A 685 -28.86 3.04 -64.44
C VAL A 685 -29.80 3.47 -65.56
N LYS A 686 -29.28 4.12 -66.61
CA LYS A 686 -30.07 4.63 -67.74
C LYS A 686 -29.71 3.90 -69.04
N LYS A 687 -30.65 3.88 -70.01
CA LYS A 687 -30.40 3.37 -71.37
C LYS A 687 -29.49 4.35 -72.14
N PRO A 688 -28.55 3.85 -72.96
CA PRO A 688 -27.74 4.69 -73.85
C PRO A 688 -28.56 5.32 -74.98
N LYS A 689 -28.33 6.62 -75.27
CA LYS A 689 -28.95 7.36 -76.38
C LYS A 689 -27.88 7.92 -77.32
N VAL A 690 -28.01 7.62 -78.61
CA VAL A 690 -27.15 8.14 -79.69
C VAL A 690 -28.01 8.94 -80.67
N SER A 691 -27.58 10.15 -81.03
CA SER A 691 -28.21 11.00 -82.05
C SER A 691 -27.17 11.63 -82.98
N LEU A 692 -27.56 11.94 -84.21
CA LEU A 692 -26.71 12.59 -85.22
C LEU A 692 -27.22 14.00 -85.52
N ASN A 693 -26.30 14.92 -85.83
CA ASN A 693 -26.65 16.29 -86.22
C ASN A 693 -27.39 16.40 -87.56
N ARG A 694 -27.46 15.31 -88.35
CA ARG A 694 -28.24 15.22 -89.60
C ARG A 694 -28.47 13.76 -89.98
N THR A 695 -29.55 13.52 -90.72
CA THR A 695 -29.97 12.19 -91.20
C THR A 695 -29.75 11.99 -92.71
N SER A 696 -29.55 13.08 -93.46
CA SER A 696 -29.25 13.04 -94.89
C SER A 696 -28.35 14.22 -95.32
N THR A 697 -27.53 14.03 -96.35
CA THR A 697 -26.71 15.10 -96.95
C THR A 697 -26.35 14.78 -98.41
N VAL A 698 -26.19 15.83 -99.23
CA VAL A 698 -25.69 15.74 -100.60
C VAL A 698 -24.26 16.26 -100.67
N LEU A 699 -23.36 15.47 -101.27
CA LEU A 699 -21.98 15.83 -101.57
C LEU A 699 -21.73 15.71 -103.07
N TYR A 700 -20.61 16.25 -103.53
CA TYR A 700 -20.22 16.20 -104.93
C TYR A 700 -18.81 15.65 -105.11
N THR A 701 -18.55 14.98 -106.25
CA THR A 701 -17.22 14.42 -106.56
C THR A 701 -16.12 15.50 -106.61
N SER A 702 -16.49 16.76 -106.85
CA SER A 702 -15.64 17.94 -106.64
C SER A 702 -16.45 19.18 -106.16
N GLY A 703 -15.78 20.22 -105.66
CA GLY A 703 -16.43 21.39 -105.06
C GLY A 703 -16.83 21.12 -103.60
N LYS A 704 -18.08 20.70 -103.35
CA LYS A 704 -18.57 20.34 -102.00
C LYS A 704 -18.29 18.87 -101.69
N LYS A 705 -17.00 18.54 -101.53
CA LYS A 705 -16.51 17.15 -101.43
C LYS A 705 -16.63 16.53 -100.03
N THR A 706 -16.79 17.33 -98.96
CA THR A 706 -16.79 16.81 -97.58
C THR A 706 -17.87 17.43 -96.70
N VAL A 707 -18.21 16.73 -95.60
CA VAL A 707 -19.09 17.19 -94.52
C VAL A 707 -18.68 16.53 -93.20
N ILE A 708 -18.90 17.19 -92.06
CA ILE A 708 -18.66 16.60 -90.74
C ILE A 708 -20.00 16.19 -90.11
N LEU A 709 -20.15 14.90 -89.81
CA LEU A 709 -21.21 14.38 -88.96
C LEU A 709 -20.77 14.47 -87.50
N LYS A 710 -21.65 15.02 -86.65
CA LYS A 710 -21.44 15.07 -85.19
C LYS A 710 -22.46 14.15 -84.52
N ALA A 711 -21.98 13.28 -83.63
CA ALA A 711 -22.83 12.42 -82.80
C ALA A 711 -22.93 13.02 -81.39
N ASP A 712 -24.15 13.14 -80.86
CA ASP A 712 -24.39 13.38 -79.43
C ASP A 712 -24.69 12.02 -78.75
N ILE A 713 -23.96 11.73 -77.68
CA ILE A 713 -23.98 10.46 -76.97
C ILE A 713 -24.29 10.76 -75.50
N ARG A 714 -25.51 10.43 -75.06
CA ARG A 714 -25.93 10.63 -73.67
C ARG A 714 -26.11 9.27 -73.00
N GLY A 715 -25.49 9.11 -71.84
CA GLY A 715 -25.49 7.82 -71.14
C GLY A 715 -24.89 6.70 -71.98
N ALA A 716 -23.82 6.94 -72.72
CA ALA A 716 -23.02 5.87 -73.34
C ALA A 716 -21.54 6.25 -73.23
N SER A 717 -20.64 5.33 -73.59
CA SER A 717 -19.21 5.64 -73.55
C SER A 717 -18.85 6.78 -74.52
N ASN A 718 -17.82 7.56 -74.20
CA ASN A 718 -17.33 8.68 -75.04
C ASN A 718 -16.69 8.21 -76.36
N LYS A 719 -16.71 6.90 -76.67
CA LYS A 719 -16.08 6.32 -77.84
C LYS A 719 -17.13 6.01 -78.90
N ILE A 720 -17.07 6.75 -80.01
CA ILE A 720 -17.92 6.53 -81.19
C ILE A 720 -17.16 5.79 -82.28
N ASN A 721 -17.78 4.75 -82.84
CA ASN A 721 -17.26 4.04 -84.00
C ASN A 721 -18.06 4.44 -85.25
N TRP A 722 -17.36 4.99 -86.25
CA TRP A 722 -17.95 5.38 -87.53
C TRP A 722 -17.70 4.32 -88.60
N SER A 723 -18.70 4.03 -89.42
CA SER A 723 -18.57 3.14 -90.58
C SER A 723 -19.34 3.68 -91.79
N SER A 724 -18.94 3.25 -92.99
CA SER A 724 -19.64 3.54 -94.25
C SER A 724 -20.14 2.24 -94.87
N SER A 725 -21.37 2.25 -95.39
CA SER A 725 -21.94 1.10 -96.11
C SER A 725 -21.24 0.82 -97.44
N ASP A 726 -20.71 1.85 -98.11
CA ASP A 726 -19.86 1.69 -99.31
C ASP A 726 -18.78 2.77 -99.34
N LYS A 727 -17.55 2.37 -98.99
CA LYS A 727 -16.37 3.25 -98.98
C LYS A 727 -15.94 3.72 -100.38
N ARG A 728 -16.44 3.09 -101.45
CA ARG A 728 -16.22 3.50 -102.84
C ARG A 728 -17.09 4.69 -103.23
N ILE A 729 -18.19 4.92 -102.50
CA ILE A 729 -19.11 6.06 -102.72
C ILE A 729 -18.78 7.19 -101.73
N ALA A 730 -18.70 6.90 -100.43
CA ALA A 730 -18.31 7.88 -99.41
C ALA A 730 -17.48 7.23 -98.27
N LYS A 731 -16.39 7.88 -97.86
CA LYS A 731 -15.54 7.44 -96.73
C LYS A 731 -15.82 8.30 -95.50
N VAL A 732 -15.73 7.74 -94.30
CA VAL A 732 -15.81 8.46 -93.03
C VAL A 732 -14.56 8.18 -92.18
N ASP A 733 -14.01 9.20 -91.54
CA ASP A 733 -12.88 9.04 -90.61
C ASP A 733 -13.32 8.86 -89.14
N LYS A 734 -12.36 8.69 -88.23
CA LYS A 734 -12.62 8.53 -86.79
C LYS A 734 -13.30 9.76 -86.14
N LYS A 735 -13.23 10.93 -86.77
CA LYS A 735 -13.82 12.20 -86.29
C LYS A 735 -15.19 12.50 -86.93
N GLY A 736 -15.73 11.59 -87.75
CA GLY A 736 -17.01 11.78 -88.43
C GLY A 736 -16.94 12.64 -89.68
N LYS A 737 -15.74 12.95 -90.21
CA LYS A 737 -15.59 13.66 -91.48
C LYS A 737 -15.86 12.70 -92.64
N VAL A 738 -16.93 12.97 -93.37
CA VAL A 738 -17.35 12.21 -94.54
C VAL A 738 -16.81 12.86 -95.81
N THR A 739 -16.20 12.06 -96.68
CA THR A 739 -15.61 12.48 -97.95
C THR A 739 -16.25 11.73 -99.11
N ALA A 740 -16.74 12.47 -100.11
CA ALA A 740 -17.27 11.91 -101.35
C ALA A 740 -16.16 11.34 -102.23
N VAL A 741 -16.43 10.17 -102.80
CA VAL A 741 -15.49 9.44 -103.67
C VAL A 741 -16.05 9.30 -105.08
N ARG A 742 -17.25 8.72 -105.23
CA ARG A 742 -17.89 8.45 -106.53
C ARG A 742 -19.40 8.69 -106.44
N LYS A 743 -20.02 9.07 -107.56
CA LYS A 743 -21.48 9.20 -107.69
C LYS A 743 -22.19 7.93 -107.20
N GLY A 744 -23.23 8.11 -106.39
CA GLY A 744 -23.98 7.02 -105.77
C GLY A 744 -24.57 7.41 -104.41
N THR A 745 -25.13 6.44 -103.69
CA THR A 745 -25.66 6.64 -102.33
C THR A 745 -24.95 5.70 -101.36
N ALA A 746 -24.50 6.21 -100.22
CA ALA A 746 -23.94 5.43 -99.11
C ALA A 746 -24.54 5.87 -97.77
N TYR A 747 -24.48 5.01 -96.76
CA TYR A 747 -24.93 5.30 -95.40
C TYR A 747 -23.74 5.33 -94.45
N ILE A 748 -23.63 6.42 -93.69
CA ILE A 748 -22.61 6.58 -92.65
C ILE A 748 -23.25 6.28 -91.30
N THR A 749 -22.73 5.28 -90.59
CA THR A 749 -23.26 4.81 -89.31
C THR A 749 -22.35 5.23 -88.15
N ALA A 750 -22.93 5.79 -87.10
CA ALA A 750 -22.27 6.05 -85.83
C ALA A 750 -22.77 5.03 -84.79
N THR A 751 -21.84 4.34 -84.12
CA THR A 751 -22.15 3.29 -83.14
C THR A 751 -21.48 3.57 -81.80
N ALA A 752 -22.26 3.62 -80.71
CA ALA A 752 -21.76 3.67 -79.33
C ALA A 752 -22.54 2.66 -78.47
N ASN A 753 -21.83 1.82 -77.69
CA ASN A 753 -22.42 0.79 -76.82
C ASN A 753 -23.53 -0.04 -77.52
N LYS A 754 -23.28 -0.50 -78.77
CA LYS A 754 -24.20 -1.23 -79.66
C LYS A 754 -25.41 -0.46 -80.20
N VAL A 755 -25.66 0.78 -79.75
CA VAL A 755 -26.70 1.65 -80.32
C VAL A 755 -26.18 2.30 -81.60
N LYS A 756 -26.93 2.21 -82.70
CA LYS A 756 -26.54 2.70 -84.03
C LYS A 756 -27.47 3.82 -84.52
N LYS A 757 -26.90 4.84 -85.17
CA LYS A 757 -27.64 5.83 -85.97
C LYS A 757 -26.97 6.06 -87.31
N THR A 758 -27.75 6.30 -88.35
CA THR A 758 -27.30 6.38 -89.74
C THR A 758 -27.61 7.73 -90.37
N CYS A 759 -26.73 8.19 -91.27
CA CYS A 759 -26.95 9.33 -92.15
C CYS A 759 -26.82 8.87 -93.60
N LYS A 760 -27.82 9.18 -94.44
CA LYS A 760 -27.80 8.95 -95.90
C LYS A 760 -26.90 9.99 -96.57
N VAL A 761 -25.97 9.55 -97.42
CA VAL A 761 -25.04 10.42 -98.14
C VAL A 761 -25.21 10.16 -99.63
N ILE A 762 -25.70 11.17 -100.34
CA ILE A 762 -25.89 11.12 -101.80
C ILE A 762 -24.74 11.89 -102.45
N VAL A 763 -23.94 11.21 -103.26
CA VAL A 763 -22.84 11.81 -104.01
C VAL A 763 -23.29 12.01 -105.45
N LYS A 764 -23.20 13.26 -105.94
CA LYS A 764 -23.52 13.65 -107.33
C LYS A 764 -22.28 14.17 -108.05
N ASP A 765 -22.30 14.21 -109.38
CA ASP A 765 -21.28 14.94 -110.13
C ASP A 765 -21.62 16.43 -110.22
N PRO A 766 -20.60 17.32 -110.22
CA PRO A 766 -20.83 18.74 -110.45
C PRO A 766 -21.41 18.98 -111.85
N ILE A 767 -22.28 19.98 -111.97
CA ILE A 767 -22.89 20.42 -113.22
C ILE A 767 -22.41 21.83 -113.53
N LEU A 768 -22.02 22.07 -114.79
CA LEU A 768 -21.65 23.40 -115.30
C LEU A 768 -22.40 23.67 -116.61
N ASN A 769 -23.35 24.60 -116.56
CA ASN A 769 -24.20 24.96 -117.70
C ASN A 769 -23.87 26.38 -118.16
N LEU A 770 -23.64 26.54 -119.47
CA LEU A 770 -23.50 27.83 -120.13
C LEU A 770 -24.81 28.19 -120.81
N ARG A 771 -25.27 29.44 -120.70
CA ARG A 771 -26.49 29.89 -121.38
C ARG A 771 -26.38 29.82 -122.91
N HIS A 772 -25.18 30.07 -123.44
CA HIS A 772 -24.89 30.02 -124.87
C HIS A 772 -23.57 29.28 -125.13
N THR A 773 -23.45 28.62 -126.28
CA THR A 773 -22.24 27.88 -126.73
C THR A 773 -21.43 28.65 -127.76
N SER A 774 -22.00 29.71 -128.34
CA SER A 774 -21.29 30.70 -129.15
C SER A 774 -21.88 32.11 -128.99
N ALA A 775 -21.10 33.14 -129.31
CA ALA A 775 -21.57 34.52 -129.41
C ALA A 775 -20.76 35.33 -130.43
N GLN A 776 -21.39 36.31 -131.07
CA GLN A 776 -20.73 37.29 -131.94
C GLN A 776 -20.57 38.61 -131.21
N VAL A 777 -19.39 39.24 -131.32
CA VAL A 777 -19.06 40.48 -130.62
C VAL A 777 -18.41 41.43 -131.62
N LYS A 778 -18.96 42.63 -131.82
CA LYS A 778 -18.29 43.64 -132.68
C LYS A 778 -16.99 44.13 -132.04
N LYS A 779 -16.00 44.56 -132.84
CA LYS A 779 -14.77 45.19 -132.32
C LYS A 779 -15.09 46.28 -131.27
N ASN A 780 -14.37 46.28 -130.15
CA ASN A 780 -14.52 47.15 -128.97
C ASN A 780 -15.85 47.03 -128.19
N LYS A 781 -16.71 46.05 -128.51
CA LYS A 781 -17.90 45.73 -127.70
C LYS A 781 -17.66 44.52 -126.79
N THR A 782 -18.55 44.34 -125.82
CA THR A 782 -18.42 43.31 -124.77
C THR A 782 -19.59 42.33 -124.75
N TYR A 783 -19.32 41.09 -124.32
CA TYR A 783 -20.32 40.03 -124.10
C TYR A 783 -20.09 39.33 -122.76
N ALA A 784 -21.12 39.26 -121.91
CA ALA A 784 -21.03 38.61 -120.61
C ALA A 784 -21.49 37.15 -120.66
N ILE A 785 -20.60 36.21 -120.34
CA ILE A 785 -20.92 34.79 -120.28
C ILE A 785 -21.74 34.51 -119.02
N LYS A 786 -22.98 34.01 -119.19
CA LYS A 786 -23.84 33.59 -118.08
C LYS A 786 -23.63 32.10 -117.80
N VAL A 787 -23.32 31.78 -116.54
CA VAL A 787 -22.90 30.45 -116.09
C VAL A 787 -23.69 30.05 -114.84
N ASN A 788 -24.22 28.82 -114.81
CA ASN A 788 -24.80 28.20 -113.61
C ASN A 788 -23.99 26.95 -113.23
N ALA A 789 -23.47 26.91 -112.01
CA ALA A 789 -22.67 25.80 -111.49
C ALA A 789 -23.31 25.21 -110.23
N ILE A 790 -23.49 23.89 -110.20
CA ILE A 790 -24.04 23.15 -109.05
C ILE A 790 -23.03 22.05 -108.67
N PRO A 791 -22.43 22.08 -107.46
CA PRO A 791 -22.62 23.09 -106.43
C PRO A 791 -22.02 24.44 -106.88
N LYS A 792 -22.40 25.54 -106.20
CA LYS A 792 -21.75 26.83 -106.41
C LYS A 792 -20.24 26.70 -106.16
N GLY A 793 -19.42 27.38 -106.97
CA GLY A 793 -17.97 27.36 -106.84
C GLY A 793 -17.34 28.50 -107.63
N THR A 794 -16.03 28.65 -107.51
CA THR A 794 -15.28 29.68 -108.23
C THR A 794 -15.25 29.35 -109.72
N ILE A 795 -15.85 30.21 -110.54
CA ILE A 795 -15.85 30.10 -111.99
C ILE A 795 -14.60 30.82 -112.53
N THR A 796 -13.86 30.16 -113.41
CA THR A 796 -12.67 30.71 -114.06
C THR A 796 -12.85 30.73 -115.57
N TYR A 797 -12.34 31.78 -116.21
CA TYR A 797 -12.46 32.02 -117.65
C TYR A 797 -11.05 32.13 -118.26
N LYS A 798 -10.84 31.54 -119.44
CA LYS A 798 -9.57 31.65 -120.19
C LYS A 798 -9.84 31.74 -121.69
N SER A 799 -9.34 32.79 -122.33
CA SER A 799 -9.38 32.91 -123.79
C SER A 799 -8.26 32.12 -124.46
N SER A 800 -8.57 31.42 -125.54
CA SER A 800 -7.57 30.75 -126.39
C SER A 800 -6.78 31.73 -127.27
N LYS A 801 -7.36 32.88 -127.60
CA LYS A 801 -6.74 33.95 -128.39
C LYS A 801 -7.07 35.30 -127.76
N PRO A 802 -6.38 35.70 -126.67
CA PRO A 802 -6.73 36.90 -125.91
C PRO A 802 -6.61 38.20 -126.74
N LYS A 803 -5.70 38.24 -127.72
CA LYS A 803 -5.59 39.37 -128.66
C LYS A 803 -6.77 39.48 -129.65
N VAL A 804 -7.58 38.43 -129.79
CA VAL A 804 -8.80 38.40 -130.62
C VAL A 804 -10.01 38.72 -129.76
N ALA A 805 -10.20 37.95 -128.67
CA ALA A 805 -11.22 38.23 -127.66
C ALA A 805 -10.63 38.03 -126.26
N ALA A 806 -10.51 39.09 -125.48
CA ALA A 806 -10.02 39.03 -124.10
C ALA A 806 -11.19 38.77 -123.15
N VAL A 807 -11.01 37.96 -122.10
CA VAL A 807 -12.05 37.72 -121.09
C VAL A 807 -11.51 38.08 -119.71
N ASN A 808 -12.30 38.79 -118.92
CA ASN A 808 -11.94 39.15 -117.55
C ASN A 808 -12.41 38.11 -116.52
N ARG A 809 -12.04 38.29 -115.25
CA ARG A 809 -12.39 37.39 -114.15
C ARG A 809 -13.91 37.28 -113.90
N LYS A 810 -14.70 38.26 -114.34
CA LYS A 810 -16.17 38.25 -114.24
C LYS A 810 -16.85 37.54 -115.42
N GLY A 811 -16.09 37.00 -116.37
CA GLY A 811 -16.62 36.33 -117.55
C GLY A 811 -17.13 37.27 -118.64
N VAL A 812 -16.74 38.55 -118.59
CA VAL A 812 -17.05 39.53 -119.65
C VAL A 812 -15.94 39.48 -120.69
N VAL A 813 -16.33 39.24 -121.93
CA VAL A 813 -15.46 39.12 -123.10
C VAL A 813 -15.47 40.42 -123.90
N THR A 814 -14.32 40.98 -124.22
CA THR A 814 -14.16 42.16 -125.09
C THR A 814 -13.62 41.73 -126.46
N GLY A 815 -14.30 42.10 -127.54
CA GLY A 815 -13.81 41.84 -128.90
C GLY A 815 -12.72 42.85 -129.30
N LEU A 816 -11.52 42.40 -129.66
CA LEU A 816 -10.37 43.28 -129.92
C LEU A 816 -9.91 43.29 -131.38
N ARG A 817 -9.89 42.13 -132.03
CA ARG A 817 -9.46 41.97 -133.43
C ARG A 817 -10.38 40.99 -134.14
N ARG A 818 -10.70 41.26 -135.42
CA ARG A 818 -11.50 40.35 -136.25
C ARG A 818 -10.90 38.95 -136.25
N GLY A 819 -11.73 37.93 -136.02
CA GLY A 819 -11.30 36.54 -135.84
C GLY A 819 -12.19 35.75 -134.87
N SER A 820 -11.82 34.51 -134.54
CA SER A 820 -12.54 33.69 -133.55
C SER A 820 -11.63 33.20 -132.42
N ALA A 821 -12.13 33.23 -131.19
CA ALA A 821 -11.47 32.76 -129.98
C ALA A 821 -12.40 31.88 -129.14
N ASN A 822 -11.87 30.85 -128.48
CA ASN A 822 -12.63 30.00 -127.57
C ASN A 822 -12.41 30.45 -126.13
N ILE A 823 -13.48 30.76 -125.41
CA ILE A 823 -13.42 31.03 -123.97
C ILE A 823 -13.73 29.75 -123.22
N THR A 824 -12.73 29.22 -122.52
CA THR A 824 -12.89 28.11 -121.58
C THR A 824 -13.47 28.62 -120.27
N VAL A 825 -14.57 28.02 -119.82
CA VAL A 825 -15.19 28.22 -118.51
C VAL A 825 -14.96 26.98 -117.66
N LYS A 826 -14.41 27.13 -116.45
CA LYS A 826 -14.22 26.02 -115.50
C LYS A 826 -14.83 26.35 -114.15
N CYS A 827 -15.50 25.38 -113.54
CA CYS A 827 -15.95 25.45 -112.16
C CYS A 827 -16.04 24.03 -111.60
N ASN A 828 -15.56 23.81 -110.38
CA ASN A 828 -15.63 22.50 -109.69
C ASN A 828 -15.20 21.34 -110.62
N GLY A 829 -14.00 21.44 -111.19
CA GLY A 829 -13.42 20.39 -112.05
C GLY A 829 -14.09 20.17 -113.42
N VAL A 830 -15.27 20.74 -113.67
CA VAL A 830 -15.96 20.65 -114.98
C VAL A 830 -15.53 21.80 -115.88
N LYS A 831 -15.28 21.51 -117.16
CA LYS A 831 -14.87 22.48 -118.19
C LYS A 831 -15.93 22.54 -119.29
N LYS A 832 -16.33 23.76 -119.68
CA LYS A 832 -17.12 24.04 -120.89
C LYS A 832 -16.42 25.12 -121.72
N VAL A 833 -16.75 25.21 -123.00
CA VAL A 833 -16.16 26.18 -123.93
C VAL A 833 -17.28 26.93 -124.64
N ILE A 834 -17.13 28.25 -124.76
CA ILE A 834 -17.98 29.10 -125.60
C ILE A 834 -17.12 29.72 -126.70
N LYS A 835 -17.56 29.62 -127.96
CA LYS A 835 -16.86 30.19 -129.12
C LYS A 835 -17.27 31.64 -129.33
N ILE A 836 -16.31 32.55 -129.38
CA ILE A 836 -16.54 33.98 -129.60
C ILE A 836 -15.98 34.38 -130.96
N THR A 837 -16.84 34.93 -131.82
CA THR A 837 -16.43 35.48 -133.13
C THR A 837 -16.49 36.99 -133.09
N VAL A 838 -15.36 37.63 -133.34
CA VAL A 838 -15.25 39.09 -133.43
C VAL A 838 -15.40 39.51 -134.89
N LYS A 839 -16.46 40.28 -135.17
CA LYS A 839 -16.75 40.83 -136.49
C LYS A 839 -16.25 42.25 -136.62
#